data_AF-A0A1G5SKS5-F1
#
_entry.id   AF-A0A1G5SKS5-F1
#
_cell.length_a   1.000
_cell.length_b   1.000
_cell.length_c   1.000
_cell.angle_alpha   90.00
_cell.angle_beta   90.00
_cell.angle_gamma   90.00
#
_symmetry.space_group_name_H-M   'P 1'
#
loop_
_entity.id
_entity.type
_entity.pdbx_description
1 polymer ?
#
loop_
_entity_poly.entity_id
_entity_poly.type
_entity_poly.pdbx_seq_one_letter_code
_entity_poly.pdbx_strand_id
1 'polypeptide(L)'
;MSPRLIPPACSITPNSITQSSINTGEGPPPGHTTLHTLTSAALLLPSLLLSSTPTHAQYARSSSDSVSFQYSRFEEGKRNLVNAPNNLDPIRVDVLHGSGSFTLTDRLKFSFGYTQDTWSGATPVTTAPLVTNGNRLILENAPGGGVTTVGASPFINTSILLDRNLNPLRSDTATGQQVIDNRSVEILSTASPETRNQADFSLGYEWNEAIVNIGGGFSLEPDFKSSYGNLNGQLDFNQKLTTLKWGVGFTHSDIAAILDHDILPYLTRSVFDSQIERRGGSEILHGTKKDWTFNLGLTQVLNKGALVDANFGFTHSRGFMENPYKAMTVIFIDPETVSPDPNAPLSGVVRALSEQRPDFRNQVAFNSKYVQHISPFNAALHLNYKFSYDDWGVLANSFEADWVQPLGKGWTLTPRIRYYSQSAADFYQPFLFSDQAFSRISVDPAGRQIWVDTNNPNTEFFRDRNANFFDAQGNTVDQALLNIQPKFTSFDQEKLPGNFSSDHRLSSYGTLSGGITINKKFARGFELEGGFEYYTRASVLKLGGRGNSSFADFDFYVWNAALKIYPDKLNFSSSTGQQHDTSHNQSFQHDGHSFHGGHTAAPAGVMYAHMLDKPGDIMVGYRFMYSRQAGDMLHGDRSASDAEIVNQSCSAAIPCRFTPTDMNMKMHMLDIMYAPTSWLNLMVMPQFMDMDMNIRELDGRPPRISGVHEHTGIQGHATGGVGDTIISSLFKLYEAPNHHLHMGLGLSAPTGRVNLDFRRVFQIDGGRVHFDMQLGSGTWDFLPNLTYKGDYKRWSWGAQLSGIKRMERSNTSGYRLGDRFQATTWGGYHLANWLSASVRGIYTAQGAIKGDFNSFNRRVGPMDFSGNSGGQFWDIGLGVNVIVPRGKFAGNSFGFEWLQPLHDDVNGFQLERKGALSATWSYHF
;
A
#
# COMPACT_ATOMS: atom_id res chain seq x y z
N MET A 1 46.66 45.21 38.03
CA MET A 1 47.17 45.85 36.80
C MET A 1 46.01 46.08 35.84
N SER A 2 46.01 47.18 35.10
CA SER A 2 45.25 47.38 33.84
C SER A 2 46.04 46.79 32.66
N PRO A 3 45.54 46.66 31.40
CA PRO A 3 44.38 47.31 30.73
C PRO A 3 43.10 46.42 30.66
N ARG A 4 42.24 46.42 29.61
CA ARG A 4 41.23 47.38 29.04
C ARG A 4 40.56 46.67 27.81
N LEU A 5 39.53 47.11 27.04
CA LEU A 5 38.24 47.87 27.06
C LEU A 5 37.74 47.83 25.57
N ILE A 6 36.47 47.92 25.11
CA ILE A 6 35.09 48.03 25.63
C ILE A 6 34.10 47.61 24.47
N PRO A 7 32.85 47.13 24.70
CA PRO A 7 31.84 46.88 23.64
C PRO A 7 31.08 48.17 23.24
N PRO A 8 30.11 48.13 22.29
CA PRO A 8 28.72 48.29 22.74
C PRO A 8 27.65 47.55 21.91
N ALA A 9 26.42 47.57 22.40
CA ALA A 9 25.20 47.20 21.66
C ALA A 9 24.34 48.44 21.37
N CYS A 10 23.33 48.31 20.51
CA CYS A 10 22.19 49.24 20.46
C CYS A 10 20.92 48.52 19.96
N SER A 11 19.75 49.00 20.39
CA SER A 11 18.43 48.46 20.05
C SER A 11 17.51 49.56 19.53
N ILE A 12 16.52 49.21 18.71
CA ILE A 12 15.35 50.04 18.33
C ILE A 12 14.27 49.12 17.73
N THR A 13 13.00 49.43 18.01
CA THR A 13 11.79 48.95 17.30
C THR A 13 11.03 50.18 16.80
N PRO A 14 10.28 50.11 15.67
CA PRO A 14 8.83 49.87 15.81
C PRO A 14 8.06 49.26 14.58
N ASN A 15 6.90 48.68 14.87
CA ASN A 15 5.60 48.70 14.16
C ASN A 15 5.49 48.77 12.59
N SER A 16 5.04 47.64 12.02
CA SER A 16 3.73 47.47 11.31
C SER A 16 3.44 48.00 9.87
N ILE A 17 2.53 47.26 9.19
CA ILE A 17 1.57 47.63 8.09
C ILE A 17 1.89 47.19 6.63
N THR A 18 0.83 46.63 6.01
CA THR A 18 0.53 46.34 4.58
C THR A 18 1.20 45.21 3.77
N GLN A 19 0.35 44.67 2.88
CA GLN A 19 0.63 43.70 1.81
C GLN A 19 1.13 44.38 0.54
N SER A 20 1.87 43.66 -0.31
CA SER A 20 1.72 43.76 -1.77
C SER A 20 2.27 42.50 -2.46
N SER A 21 1.56 41.99 -3.46
CA SER A 21 2.04 40.94 -4.36
C SER A 21 2.89 41.53 -5.50
N ILE A 22 3.79 40.71 -6.07
CA ILE A 22 4.28 40.77 -7.46
C ILE A 22 5.02 39.45 -7.79
N ASN A 23 5.30 39.20 -9.07
CA ASN A 23 5.46 37.86 -9.65
C ASN A 23 6.77 37.70 -10.47
N THR A 24 7.07 36.46 -10.91
CA THR A 24 8.01 36.04 -12.00
C THR A 24 9.54 36.15 -11.83
N GLY A 25 10.26 35.21 -12.49
CA GLY A 25 11.73 35.02 -12.56
C GLY A 25 12.16 33.64 -12.03
N GLU A 26 12.28 32.56 -12.84
CA GLU A 26 13.42 32.19 -13.72
C GLU A 26 14.79 32.17 -12.98
N GLY A 27 15.59 31.10 -12.87
CA GLY A 27 15.65 29.76 -13.53
C GLY A 27 16.46 28.69 -12.72
N PRO A 28 16.86 27.51 -13.28
CA PRO A 28 16.72 26.21 -12.55
C PRO A 28 18.05 25.34 -12.30
N PRO A 29 18.05 24.09 -11.72
CA PRO A 29 18.04 23.84 -10.26
C PRO A 29 18.76 22.62 -9.51
N PRO A 30 19.63 21.69 -10.01
CA PRO A 30 19.58 20.22 -9.65
C PRO A 30 20.83 19.50 -9.01
N GLY A 31 20.84 18.29 -8.33
CA GLY A 31 19.95 17.59 -7.35
C GLY A 31 20.04 16.00 -7.20
N HIS A 32 19.11 15.24 -6.50
CA HIS A 32 18.66 13.79 -6.75
C HIS A 32 18.59 12.55 -5.76
N THR A 33 17.89 12.54 -4.61
CA THR A 33 17.18 11.32 -4.07
C THR A 33 16.31 11.59 -2.83
N THR A 34 15.02 11.26 -2.89
CA THR A 34 14.23 10.41 -1.94
C THR A 34 12.75 10.57 -2.28
N LEU A 35 12.04 9.48 -2.60
CA LEU A 35 10.66 9.54 -3.08
C LEU A 35 9.90 8.21 -2.83
N HIS A 36 9.35 8.03 -1.63
CA HIS A 36 8.30 7.02 -1.33
C HIS A 36 7.45 7.50 -0.14
N THR A 37 6.18 7.10 -0.12
CA THR A 37 5.15 7.63 0.78
C THR A 37 4.91 6.75 2.01
N LEU A 38 4.09 7.26 2.94
CA LEU A 38 4.12 6.94 4.37
C LEU A 38 3.68 5.51 4.76
N THR A 39 3.08 4.73 3.86
CA THR A 39 2.51 3.40 4.12
C THR A 39 3.49 2.23 3.93
N SER A 40 4.14 2.10 2.77
CA SER A 40 5.14 1.03 2.55
C SER A 40 6.57 1.42 2.90
N ALA A 41 6.94 2.71 2.87
CA ALA A 41 8.20 3.19 3.46
C ALA A 41 8.20 3.08 5.01
N ALA A 42 7.02 2.87 5.61
CA ALA A 42 6.84 2.63 7.05
C ALA A 42 7.20 1.21 7.50
N LEU A 43 7.24 0.24 6.58
CA LEU A 43 7.37 -1.19 6.88
C LEU A 43 8.69 -1.78 6.36
N LEU A 44 9.28 -1.13 5.36
CA LEU A 44 10.55 -1.49 4.79
C LEU A 44 11.70 -0.69 5.43
N LEU A 45 12.78 -1.37 5.82
CA LEU A 45 14.04 -0.73 6.23
C LEU A 45 14.50 0.29 5.16
N PRO A 46 15.28 1.33 5.51
CA PRO A 46 15.90 2.26 4.54
C PRO A 46 16.89 1.64 3.53
N SER A 47 17.06 0.32 3.56
CA SER A 47 17.78 -0.54 2.61
C SER A 47 16.88 -1.58 1.91
N LEU A 48 15.70 -1.88 2.45
CA LEU A 48 14.75 -2.89 1.97
C LEU A 48 13.88 -2.42 0.80
N LEU A 49 13.93 -1.13 0.48
CA LEU A 49 13.50 -0.65 -0.83
C LEU A 49 14.36 -1.34 -1.89
N LEU A 50 13.91 -2.51 -2.35
CA LEU A 50 14.24 -3.08 -3.66
C LEU A 50 14.24 -1.92 -4.66
N SER A 51 15.27 -1.84 -5.51
CA SER A 51 15.58 -0.63 -6.29
C SER A 51 14.57 -0.36 -7.41
N SER A 52 13.35 0.04 -7.04
CA SER A 52 12.22 0.47 -7.85
C SER A 52 12.15 1.99 -7.98
N THR A 53 12.87 2.74 -7.13
CA THR A 53 13.39 4.05 -7.55
C THR A 53 14.25 3.81 -8.80
N PRO A 54 13.93 4.42 -9.97
CA PRO A 54 14.65 4.07 -11.22
C PRO A 54 16.12 4.52 -11.26
N THR A 55 16.59 5.19 -10.20
CA THR A 55 17.79 6.03 -10.11
C THR A 55 19.13 5.29 -10.12
N HIS A 56 19.15 3.97 -10.30
CA HIS A 56 20.37 3.21 -10.61
C HIS A 56 20.20 2.18 -11.75
N ALA A 57 18.96 1.87 -12.16
CA ALA A 57 18.69 0.97 -13.29
C ALA A 57 18.53 1.72 -14.62
N GLN A 58 17.97 2.93 -14.62
CA GLN A 58 17.76 3.73 -15.85
C GLN A 58 18.99 4.56 -16.30
N TYR A 59 20.00 4.73 -15.43
CA TYR A 59 21.28 5.36 -15.82
C TYR A 59 22.26 4.39 -16.50
N ALA A 60 22.00 3.08 -16.44
CA ALA A 60 22.55 2.20 -17.46
C ALA A 60 21.92 2.59 -18.80
N ARG A 61 22.73 2.82 -19.84
CA ARG A 61 22.25 2.96 -21.22
C ARG A 61 21.59 1.66 -21.68
N SER A 62 20.32 1.46 -21.33
CA SER A 62 19.49 0.50 -22.03
C SER A 62 19.31 1.03 -23.44
N SER A 63 19.94 0.34 -24.39
CA SER A 63 19.78 0.54 -25.83
C SER A 63 18.58 -0.21 -26.40
N SER A 64 17.86 -0.95 -25.56
CA SER A 64 16.62 -1.63 -25.90
C SER A 64 15.48 -1.12 -25.02
N ASP A 65 14.34 -0.86 -25.65
CA ASP A 65 13.06 -0.70 -25.01
C ASP A 65 12.73 -1.93 -24.15
N SER A 66 11.91 -1.74 -23.12
CA SER A 66 11.53 -2.83 -22.22
C SER A 66 10.20 -2.59 -21.51
N VAL A 67 9.46 -3.67 -21.25
CA VAL A 67 8.31 -3.70 -20.33
C VAL A 67 8.60 -4.70 -19.22
N SER A 68 8.27 -4.37 -17.98
CA SER A 68 8.51 -5.18 -16.79
C SER A 68 7.24 -5.27 -15.96
N PHE A 69 6.88 -6.47 -15.53
CA PHE A 69 5.87 -6.72 -14.51
C PHE A 69 6.54 -7.43 -13.33
N GLN A 70 6.30 -6.97 -12.11
CA GLN A 70 6.85 -7.53 -10.88
C GLN A 70 5.74 -7.65 -9.85
N TYR A 71 5.69 -8.82 -9.20
CA TYR A 71 5.00 -9.03 -7.94
C TYR A 71 6.05 -9.18 -6.83
N SER A 72 5.76 -8.66 -5.64
CA SER A 72 6.59 -8.88 -4.45
C SER A 72 5.72 -8.90 -3.20
N ARG A 73 6.08 -9.76 -2.24
CA ARG A 73 5.38 -9.90 -0.96
C ARG A 73 6.37 -9.79 0.18
N PHE A 74 6.09 -8.88 1.12
CA PHE A 74 6.75 -8.77 2.41
C PHE A 74 5.82 -9.32 3.50
N GLU A 75 6.36 -10.07 4.45
CA GLU A 75 5.61 -10.60 5.59
C GLU A 75 6.49 -10.64 6.85
N GLU A 76 6.05 -9.94 7.90
CA GLU A 76 6.67 -9.98 9.22
C GLU A 76 6.49 -11.34 9.90
N GLY A 77 7.45 -11.71 10.74
CA GLY A 77 7.31 -12.76 11.73
C GLY A 77 6.49 -12.31 12.94
N LYS A 78 6.03 -13.27 13.73
CA LYS A 78 5.23 -12.98 14.93
C LYS A 78 6.09 -12.38 16.05
N ARG A 79 5.81 -11.14 16.41
CA ARG A 79 6.46 -10.37 17.50
C ARG A 79 6.24 -11.03 18.87
N ASN A 80 7.19 -10.86 19.81
CA ASN A 80 7.16 -11.50 21.13
C ASN A 80 6.24 -10.76 22.12
N LEU A 81 4.97 -11.16 22.16
CA LEU A 81 3.99 -10.63 23.12
C LEU A 81 4.11 -11.35 24.47
N VAL A 82 4.94 -10.82 25.36
CA VAL A 82 5.06 -11.34 26.72
C VAL A 82 3.73 -11.15 27.46
N ASN A 83 3.21 -12.23 28.04
CA ASN A 83 1.92 -12.33 28.75
C ASN A 83 0.63 -12.27 27.89
N ALA A 84 0.70 -12.19 26.55
CA ALA A 84 -0.49 -12.19 25.68
C ALA A 84 -0.30 -13.12 24.46
N PRO A 85 -1.34 -13.86 24.00
CA PRO A 85 -1.20 -14.74 22.84
C PRO A 85 -1.00 -13.95 21.53
N ASN A 86 0.07 -14.23 20.78
CA ASN A 86 0.21 -13.72 19.41
C ASN A 86 -0.51 -14.65 18.41
N ASN A 87 -1.84 -14.64 18.45
CA ASN A 87 -2.71 -15.43 17.57
C ASN A 87 -2.89 -14.77 16.18
N LEU A 88 -3.04 -13.44 16.13
CA LEU A 88 -3.30 -12.67 14.92
C LEU A 88 -2.17 -12.74 13.88
N ASP A 89 -2.50 -12.34 12.65
CA ASP A 89 -1.51 -12.24 11.58
C ASP A 89 -0.66 -10.97 11.71
N PRO A 90 0.67 -11.08 11.57
CA PRO A 90 1.60 -9.95 11.57
C PRO A 90 1.50 -9.16 10.26
N ILE A 91 2.27 -8.08 10.14
CA ILE A 91 2.17 -7.15 9.00
C ILE A 91 2.56 -7.85 7.68
N ARG A 92 1.70 -7.71 6.67
CA ARG A 92 1.91 -8.16 5.28
C ARG A 92 1.78 -6.99 4.33
N VAL A 93 2.58 -6.99 3.26
CA VAL A 93 2.43 -6.10 2.11
C VAL A 93 2.53 -6.91 0.83
N ASP A 94 1.46 -6.90 0.04
CA ASP A 94 1.43 -7.48 -1.31
C ASP A 94 1.59 -6.31 -2.33
N VAL A 95 2.61 -6.36 -3.18
CA VAL A 95 3.02 -5.28 -4.10
C VAL A 95 2.97 -5.75 -5.56
N LEU A 96 2.26 -5.03 -6.42
CA LEU A 96 2.27 -5.15 -7.88
C LEU A 96 2.93 -3.91 -8.49
N HIS A 97 3.96 -4.12 -9.31
CA HIS A 97 4.63 -3.04 -10.05
C HIS A 97 4.68 -3.38 -11.55
N GLY A 98 4.21 -2.45 -12.39
CA GLY A 98 4.34 -2.51 -13.84
C GLY A 98 5.10 -1.28 -14.35
N SER A 99 6.08 -1.45 -15.22
CA SER A 99 6.83 -0.34 -15.80
C SER A 99 7.22 -0.58 -17.25
N GLY A 100 7.38 0.51 -17.99
CA GLY A 100 7.79 0.51 -19.40
C GLY A 100 8.84 1.59 -19.68
N SER A 101 9.69 1.35 -20.66
CA SER A 101 10.72 2.27 -21.15
C SER A 101 10.82 2.13 -22.67
N PHE A 102 10.61 3.23 -23.39
CA PHE A 102 10.44 3.26 -24.84
C PHE A 102 11.24 4.40 -25.47
N THR A 103 12.07 4.06 -26.45
CA THR A 103 12.87 5.02 -27.22
C THR A 103 12.02 5.52 -28.39
N LEU A 104 11.42 6.70 -28.21
CA LEU A 104 10.51 7.39 -29.14
C LEU A 104 11.23 7.92 -30.38
N THR A 105 12.47 8.39 -30.21
CA THR A 105 13.42 8.74 -31.28
C THR A 105 14.82 8.36 -30.81
N ASP A 106 15.82 8.37 -31.70
CA ASP A 106 17.24 8.10 -31.43
C ASP A 106 17.83 8.86 -30.22
N ARG A 107 17.16 9.93 -29.78
CA ARG A 107 17.54 10.76 -28.62
C ARG A 107 16.45 10.94 -27.57
N LEU A 108 15.21 10.49 -27.80
CA LEU A 108 14.09 10.74 -26.88
C LEU A 108 13.57 9.41 -26.30
N LYS A 109 13.58 9.28 -24.98
CA LYS A 109 13.09 8.10 -24.25
C LYS A 109 11.96 8.49 -23.31
N PHE A 110 10.87 7.73 -23.33
CA PHE A 110 9.76 7.88 -22.40
C PHE A 110 9.65 6.62 -21.53
N SER A 111 9.50 6.83 -20.23
CA SER A 111 9.30 5.74 -19.27
C SER A 111 8.06 6.00 -18.43
N PHE A 112 7.35 4.93 -18.07
CA PHE A 112 6.26 4.96 -17.09
C PHE A 112 6.45 3.90 -16.01
N GLY A 113 5.87 4.14 -14.85
CA GLY A 113 5.69 3.19 -13.75
C GLY A 113 4.26 3.26 -13.21
N TYR A 114 3.76 2.13 -12.75
CA TYR A 114 2.56 2.00 -11.94
C TYR A 114 2.85 1.03 -10.82
N THR A 115 2.53 1.41 -9.58
CA THR A 115 2.69 0.57 -8.41
C THR A 115 1.39 0.55 -7.63
N GLN A 116 0.88 -0.64 -7.35
CA GLN A 116 -0.17 -0.85 -6.36
C GLN A 116 0.43 -1.65 -5.21
N ASP A 117 0.21 -1.21 -3.97
CA ASP A 117 0.59 -1.97 -2.79
C ASP A 117 -0.50 -1.94 -1.72
N THR A 118 -0.92 -3.12 -1.28
CA THR A 118 -1.90 -3.31 -0.21
C THR A 118 -1.19 -3.84 1.03
N TRP A 119 -1.28 -3.12 2.14
CA TRP A 119 -0.73 -3.53 3.44
C TRP A 119 -1.86 -3.91 4.41
N SER A 120 -1.58 -4.81 5.36
CA SER A 120 -2.57 -5.29 6.35
C SER A 120 -1.90 -5.98 7.54
N GLY A 121 -2.59 -6.10 8.68
CA GLY A 121 -2.17 -6.94 9.82
C GLY A 121 -2.07 -6.22 11.17
N ALA A 122 -1.57 -6.91 12.19
CA ALA A 122 -1.33 -6.33 13.52
C ALA A 122 -0.03 -5.48 13.52
N THR A 123 -0.14 -4.21 13.92
CA THR A 123 0.98 -3.24 13.93
C THR A 123 1.28 -2.72 15.34
N PRO A 124 2.54 -2.44 15.71
CA PRO A 124 2.86 -1.74 16.95
C PRO A 124 2.47 -0.26 16.90
N VAL A 125 1.83 0.24 17.96
CA VAL A 125 1.32 1.62 18.03
C VAL A 125 1.94 2.45 19.15
N THR A 126 2.40 1.82 20.23
CA THR A 126 3.29 2.42 21.23
C THR A 126 4.15 1.36 21.90
N THR A 127 5.23 1.76 22.55
CA THR A 127 5.98 0.91 23.50
C THR A 127 5.59 1.25 24.94
N ALA A 128 5.61 0.28 25.85
CA ALA A 128 5.31 0.49 27.28
C ALA A 128 6.08 -0.48 28.18
N PRO A 129 6.23 -0.21 29.50
CA PRO A 129 6.67 -1.20 30.46
C PRO A 129 5.73 -2.42 30.47
N LEU A 130 6.27 -3.63 30.58
CA LEU A 130 5.51 -4.87 30.56
C LEU A 130 4.43 -4.91 31.67
N VAL A 131 4.72 -4.31 32.83
CA VAL A 131 3.80 -4.26 33.98
C VAL A 131 2.55 -3.40 33.75
N THR A 132 2.48 -2.62 32.66
CA THR A 132 1.24 -1.95 32.24
C THR A 132 0.15 -2.93 31.80
N ASN A 133 0.56 -4.15 31.41
CA ASN A 133 -0.28 -5.15 30.78
C ASN A 133 -1.07 -4.55 29.60
N GLY A 134 -0.34 -3.92 28.65
CA GLY A 134 -0.90 -3.10 27.59
C GLY A 134 -1.54 -3.86 26.43
N ASN A 135 -1.19 -5.13 26.22
CA ASN A 135 -1.91 -6.06 25.34
C ASN A 135 -2.72 -6.99 26.23
N ARG A 136 -4.05 -6.84 26.29
CA ARG A 136 -4.91 -7.63 27.20
C ARG A 136 -5.73 -8.67 26.47
N LEU A 137 -6.15 -9.68 27.22
CA LEU A 137 -6.99 -10.77 26.76
C LEU A 137 -8.39 -10.22 26.41
N ILE A 138 -8.66 -9.94 25.13
CA ILE A 138 -10.01 -9.67 24.62
C ILE A 138 -10.63 -10.98 24.11
N LEU A 139 -11.95 -11.07 24.20
CA LEU A 139 -12.76 -12.18 23.71
C LEU A 139 -13.13 -11.95 22.23
N GLU A 140 -12.47 -12.64 21.31
CA GLU A 140 -12.72 -12.58 19.85
C GLU A 140 -13.54 -13.79 19.37
N ASN A 141 -14.41 -13.63 18.37
CA ASN A 141 -15.34 -14.69 17.95
C ASN A 141 -14.63 -15.75 17.08
N ALA A 142 -14.38 -16.93 17.66
CA ALA A 142 -13.69 -18.00 16.96
C ALA A 142 -14.57 -18.65 15.86
N PRO A 143 -13.99 -19.05 14.71
CA PRO A 143 -14.68 -19.91 13.74
C PRO A 143 -15.22 -21.17 14.42
N GLY A 144 -16.53 -21.43 14.27
CA GLY A 144 -17.23 -22.49 15.01
C GLY A 144 -17.92 -22.08 16.32
N GLY A 145 -17.92 -20.79 16.68
CA GLY A 145 -18.73 -20.27 17.81
C GLY A 145 -18.05 -20.38 19.18
N GLY A 146 -16.71 -20.37 19.21
CA GLY A 146 -15.93 -20.25 20.44
C GLY A 146 -15.46 -18.82 20.70
N VAL A 147 -14.61 -18.66 21.72
CA VAL A 147 -13.91 -17.41 22.01
C VAL A 147 -12.40 -17.64 21.94
N THR A 148 -11.69 -16.80 21.19
CA THR A 148 -10.22 -16.81 21.10
C THR A 148 -9.64 -15.56 21.74
N THR A 149 -8.45 -15.72 22.33
CA THR A 149 -7.76 -14.66 23.07
C THR A 149 -6.72 -13.97 22.19
N VAL A 150 -6.84 -12.65 22.03
CA VAL A 150 -5.96 -11.83 21.17
C VAL A 150 -4.88 -11.05 21.90
N GLY A 151 -3.79 -10.78 21.16
CA GLY A 151 -2.67 -9.96 21.61
C GLY A 151 -2.49 -8.60 20.91
N ALA A 152 -3.31 -8.27 19.89
CA ALA A 152 -3.38 -6.90 19.34
C ALA A 152 -4.67 -6.24 19.82
N SER A 153 -4.55 -5.64 21.00
CA SER A 153 -5.65 -5.24 21.89
C SER A 153 -5.16 -4.08 22.78
N PRO A 154 -5.11 -2.85 22.27
CA PRO A 154 -4.35 -1.76 22.89
C PRO A 154 -5.05 -1.18 24.13
N PHE A 155 -4.51 -1.45 25.33
CA PHE A 155 -4.97 -0.90 26.60
C PHE A 155 -3.88 -0.03 27.25
N ILE A 156 -3.75 1.22 26.79
CA ILE A 156 -2.62 2.08 27.18
C ILE A 156 -2.89 2.83 28.50
N ASN A 157 -4.14 3.23 28.76
CA ASN A 157 -4.47 3.97 29.98
C ASN A 157 -4.63 3.02 31.19
N THR A 158 -3.69 3.11 32.13
CA THR A 158 -3.64 2.28 33.34
C THR A 158 -2.92 3.02 34.47
N SER A 159 -2.72 2.38 35.62
CA SER A 159 -1.75 2.80 36.64
C SER A 159 -0.77 1.66 36.92
N ILE A 160 0.45 2.00 37.34
CA ILE A 160 1.53 1.07 37.71
C ILE A 160 2.23 1.53 38.99
N LEU A 161 2.97 0.64 39.64
CA LEU A 161 3.85 0.98 40.76
C LEU A 161 5.30 1.08 40.28
N LEU A 162 6.06 2.00 40.87
CA LEU A 162 7.49 2.21 40.60
C LEU A 162 8.28 2.23 41.92
N ASP A 163 9.58 1.91 41.88
CA ASP A 163 10.49 2.25 42.98
C ASP A 163 10.88 3.74 42.95
N ARG A 164 11.70 4.18 43.91
CA ARG A 164 12.22 5.56 43.98
C ARG A 164 13.20 5.93 42.86
N ASN A 165 13.66 4.97 42.07
CA ASN A 165 14.51 5.16 40.90
C ASN A 165 13.72 5.07 39.59
N LEU A 166 12.38 5.05 39.67
CA LEU A 166 11.43 4.89 38.57
C LEU A 166 11.45 3.50 37.88
N ASN A 167 12.04 2.48 38.49
CA ASN A 167 11.98 1.10 38.01
C ASN A 167 10.54 0.55 38.15
N PRO A 168 9.89 0.06 37.08
CA PRO A 168 8.56 -0.52 37.18
C PRO A 168 8.51 -1.79 38.04
N LEU A 169 7.51 -1.87 38.92
CA LEU A 169 7.33 -2.97 39.87
C LEU A 169 6.19 -3.90 39.45
N ARG A 170 6.48 -5.21 39.43
CA ARG A 170 5.51 -6.29 39.25
C ARG A 170 5.22 -6.92 40.62
N SER A 171 3.95 -7.23 40.89
CA SER A 171 3.61 -8.12 42.02
C SER A 171 3.94 -9.56 41.65
N ASP A 172 4.68 -10.26 42.51
CA ASP A 172 4.98 -11.66 42.33
C ASP A 172 3.79 -12.56 42.71
N THR A 173 3.39 -13.44 41.80
CA THR A 173 2.17 -14.25 41.92
C THR A 173 2.28 -15.42 42.89
N ALA A 174 3.48 -15.76 43.36
CA ALA A 174 3.69 -16.83 44.34
C ALA A 174 3.91 -16.30 45.77
N THR A 175 4.48 -15.10 45.90
CA THR A 175 4.90 -14.52 47.19
C THR A 175 4.17 -13.23 47.57
N GLY A 176 3.49 -12.56 46.64
CA GLY A 176 2.88 -11.24 46.82
C GLY A 176 3.89 -10.09 46.96
N GLN A 177 5.20 -10.35 46.85
CA GLN A 177 6.24 -9.34 46.97
C GLN A 177 6.35 -8.51 45.68
N GLN A 178 6.71 -7.23 45.81
CA GLN A 178 7.00 -6.38 44.66
C GLN A 178 8.42 -6.64 44.16
N VAL A 179 8.56 -6.94 42.87
CA VAL A 179 9.85 -7.21 42.22
C VAL A 179 10.01 -6.30 41.00
N ILE A 180 11.24 -5.85 40.75
CA ILE A 180 11.55 -4.99 39.61
C ILE A 180 11.40 -5.78 38.30
N ASP A 181 10.69 -5.21 37.32
CA ASP A 181 10.46 -5.81 36.00
C ASP A 181 10.59 -4.74 34.90
N ASN A 182 11.83 -4.31 34.65
CA ASN A 182 12.20 -3.29 33.65
C ASN A 182 12.03 -3.74 32.19
N ARG A 183 11.34 -4.86 31.92
CA ARG A 183 11.04 -5.29 30.55
C ARG A 183 10.03 -4.34 29.92
N SER A 184 10.23 -4.02 28.65
CA SER A 184 9.26 -3.30 27.83
C SER A 184 8.58 -4.26 26.85
N VAL A 185 7.42 -3.87 26.33
CA VAL A 185 6.67 -4.60 25.30
C VAL A 185 6.06 -3.61 24.32
N GLU A 186 5.95 -4.01 23.06
CA GLU A 186 5.16 -3.26 22.08
C GLU A 186 3.67 -3.52 22.29
N ILE A 187 2.88 -2.45 22.33
CA ILE A 187 1.41 -2.54 22.31
C ILE A 187 0.98 -2.56 20.84
N LEU A 188 0.19 -3.57 20.44
CA LEU A 188 -0.26 -3.74 19.05
C LEU A 188 -1.74 -3.35 18.86
N SER A 189 -2.07 -2.83 17.68
CA SER A 189 -3.45 -2.66 17.17
C SER A 189 -3.62 -3.32 15.80
N THR A 190 -4.85 -3.59 15.37
CA THR A 190 -5.17 -4.19 14.06
C THR A 190 -5.46 -3.11 13.02
N ALA A 191 -4.63 -3.02 11.97
CA ALA A 191 -4.92 -2.16 10.83
C ALA A 191 -5.92 -2.82 9.86
N SER A 192 -6.74 -2.00 9.19
CA SER A 192 -7.48 -2.44 7.99
C SER A 192 -6.49 -2.84 6.89
N PRO A 193 -6.90 -3.65 5.89
CA PRO A 193 -6.25 -3.63 4.60
C PRO A 193 -6.38 -2.23 3.97
N GLU A 194 -5.29 -1.68 3.45
CA GLU A 194 -5.30 -0.36 2.81
C GLU A 194 -4.38 -0.36 1.58
N THR A 195 -4.89 0.14 0.45
CA THR A 195 -4.22 0.08 -0.86
C THR A 195 -3.73 1.45 -1.32
N ARG A 196 -2.42 1.56 -1.56
CA ARG A 196 -1.81 2.65 -2.32
C ARG A 196 -1.88 2.38 -3.82
N ASN A 197 -2.13 3.43 -4.60
CA ASN A 197 -2.02 3.45 -6.04
C ASN A 197 -1.08 4.60 -6.45
N GLN A 198 0.09 4.29 -7.01
CA GLN A 198 1.11 5.25 -7.44
C GLN A 198 1.35 5.15 -8.95
N ALA A 199 1.52 6.28 -9.64
CA ALA A 199 1.87 6.34 -11.06
C ALA A 199 2.99 7.35 -11.34
N ASP A 200 3.95 6.93 -12.16
CA ASP A 200 5.23 7.61 -12.37
C ASP A 200 5.49 7.80 -13.87
N PHE A 201 6.04 8.95 -14.26
CA PHE A 201 6.34 9.27 -15.66
C PHE A 201 7.70 9.96 -15.78
N SER A 202 8.42 9.69 -16.87
CA SER A 202 9.72 10.30 -17.16
C SER A 202 9.96 10.45 -18.67
N LEU A 203 10.56 11.57 -19.07
CA LEU A 203 10.95 11.88 -20.44
C LEU A 203 12.43 12.30 -20.47
N GLY A 204 13.27 11.46 -21.06
CA GLY A 204 14.71 11.65 -21.22
C GLY A 204 15.09 12.12 -22.62
N TYR A 205 15.96 13.14 -22.71
CA TYR A 205 16.68 13.50 -23.92
C TYR A 205 18.16 13.15 -23.79
N GLU A 206 18.70 12.43 -24.78
CA GLU A 206 20.06 11.91 -24.83
C GLU A 206 20.86 12.59 -25.96
N TRP A 207 21.91 13.31 -25.59
CA TRP A 207 23.02 13.71 -26.46
C TRP A 207 24.12 12.64 -26.42
N ASN A 208 25.15 12.82 -27.25
CA ASN A 208 26.28 11.89 -27.34
C ASN A 208 26.98 11.72 -25.96
N GLU A 209 27.29 12.82 -25.27
CA GLU A 209 27.98 12.88 -23.97
C GLU A 209 27.08 13.31 -22.79
N ALA A 210 25.79 13.57 -22.99
CA ALA A 210 24.91 14.09 -21.95
C ALA A 210 23.51 13.45 -21.99
N ILE A 211 22.84 13.34 -20.85
CA ILE A 211 21.42 12.97 -20.77
C ILE A 211 20.73 13.93 -19.79
N VAL A 212 19.50 14.35 -20.08
CA VAL A 212 18.63 15.10 -19.16
C VAL A 212 17.26 14.45 -19.15
N ASN A 213 16.70 14.14 -17.97
CA ASN A 213 15.36 13.52 -17.86
C ASN A 213 14.44 14.37 -16.99
N ILE A 214 13.26 14.74 -17.47
CA ILE A 214 12.20 15.35 -16.65
C ILE A 214 11.23 14.26 -16.24
N GLY A 215 10.93 14.14 -14.95
CA GLY A 215 9.98 13.16 -14.43
C GLY A 215 9.06 13.72 -13.36
N GLY A 216 8.02 12.97 -13.03
CA GLY A 216 7.03 13.32 -12.02
C GLY A 216 6.04 12.19 -11.81
N GLY A 217 5.22 12.30 -10.78
CA GLY A 217 4.27 11.25 -10.43
C GLY A 217 3.32 11.66 -9.32
N PHE A 218 2.40 10.77 -9.01
CA PHE A 218 1.42 10.93 -7.94
C PHE A 218 1.18 9.61 -7.20
N SER A 219 0.87 9.72 -5.91
CA SER A 219 0.49 8.61 -5.03
C SER A 219 -0.85 8.93 -4.38
N LEU A 220 -1.75 7.95 -4.38
CA LEU A 220 -3.09 8.05 -3.83
C LEU A 220 -3.37 6.86 -2.90
N GLU A 221 -3.60 7.19 -1.64
CA GLU A 221 -4.11 6.35 -0.56
C GLU A 221 -5.43 6.99 -0.04
N PRO A 222 -6.29 6.27 0.70
CA PRO A 222 -7.51 6.85 1.26
C PRO A 222 -7.24 8.03 2.21
N ASP A 223 -6.19 7.90 3.01
CA ASP A 223 -5.79 8.82 4.08
C ASP A 223 -4.61 9.75 3.72
N PHE A 224 -3.95 9.51 2.58
CA PHE A 224 -2.70 10.15 2.21
C PHE A 224 -2.62 10.40 0.70
N LYS A 225 -2.10 11.57 0.29
CA LYS A 225 -1.93 11.95 -1.12
C LYS A 225 -0.57 12.60 -1.32
N SER A 226 0.08 12.32 -2.44
CA SER A 226 1.35 12.97 -2.79
C SER A 226 1.47 13.23 -4.28
N SER A 227 2.18 14.31 -4.61
CA SER A 227 2.55 14.68 -5.97
C SER A 227 4.00 15.16 -6.00
N TYR A 228 4.73 14.82 -7.07
CA TYR A 228 6.14 15.16 -7.16
C TYR A 228 6.60 15.46 -8.59
N GLY A 229 7.70 16.21 -8.68
CA GLY A 229 8.42 16.48 -9.92
C GLY A 229 9.92 16.39 -9.69
N ASN A 230 10.67 15.95 -10.71
CA ASN A 230 12.13 15.94 -10.72
C ASN A 230 12.72 16.22 -12.10
N LEU A 231 13.96 16.71 -12.12
CA LEU A 231 14.75 16.99 -13.33
C LEU A 231 16.14 16.39 -13.11
N ASN A 232 16.51 15.38 -13.89
CA ASN A 232 17.71 14.54 -13.86
C ASN A 232 18.76 15.05 -14.84
N GLY A 233 20.04 14.74 -14.62
CA GLY A 233 21.10 14.97 -15.58
C GLY A 233 22.30 14.05 -15.41
N GLN A 234 22.95 13.74 -16.54
CA GLN A 234 24.16 12.94 -16.66
C GLN A 234 25.12 13.59 -17.64
N LEU A 235 26.42 13.58 -17.33
CA LEU A 235 27.50 14.05 -18.20
C LEU A 235 28.62 13.00 -18.24
N ASP A 236 28.82 12.37 -19.39
CA ASP A 236 29.91 11.44 -19.66
C ASP A 236 31.13 12.19 -20.22
N PHE A 237 32.31 11.88 -19.71
CA PHE A 237 33.58 12.41 -20.20
C PHE A 237 34.67 11.33 -20.15
N ASN A 238 35.90 11.69 -20.55
CA ASN A 238 37.02 10.75 -20.64
C ASN A 238 36.67 9.47 -21.43
N GLN A 239 36.16 9.64 -22.66
CA GLN A 239 35.68 8.54 -23.52
C GLN A 239 34.60 7.65 -22.87
N LYS A 240 33.75 8.23 -22.01
CA LYS A 240 32.70 7.56 -21.22
C LYS A 240 33.23 6.60 -20.15
N LEU A 241 34.50 6.74 -19.77
CA LEU A 241 35.07 6.07 -18.60
C LEU A 241 34.70 6.79 -17.29
N THR A 242 34.27 8.05 -17.35
CA THR A 242 33.86 8.83 -16.18
C THR A 242 32.51 9.49 -16.45
N THR A 243 31.58 9.41 -15.48
CA THR A 243 30.21 9.92 -15.62
C THR A 243 29.80 10.67 -14.35
N LEU A 244 29.43 11.95 -14.51
CA LEU A 244 28.85 12.80 -13.46
C LEU A 244 27.31 12.74 -13.54
N LYS A 245 26.62 12.74 -12.39
CA LYS A 245 25.15 12.62 -12.27
C LYS A 245 24.58 13.67 -11.29
N TRP A 246 23.39 14.18 -11.57
CA TRP A 246 22.63 15.14 -10.74
C TRP A 246 21.11 15.06 -11.01
N GLY A 247 20.28 15.82 -10.27
CA GLY A 247 18.84 16.02 -10.56
C GLY A 247 17.82 16.40 -9.46
N VAL A 248 17.37 17.66 -9.31
CA VAL A 248 16.49 18.02 -8.16
C VAL A 248 15.14 17.34 -8.25
N GLY A 249 14.66 16.84 -7.10
CA GLY A 249 13.27 16.47 -6.89
C GLY A 249 12.60 17.33 -5.82
N PHE A 250 11.35 17.71 -6.05
CA PHE A 250 10.43 18.32 -5.09
C PHE A 250 9.18 17.45 -4.93
N THR A 251 8.73 17.28 -3.70
CA THR A 251 7.53 16.50 -3.33
C THR A 251 6.62 17.34 -2.45
N HIS A 252 5.31 17.29 -2.71
CA HIS A 252 4.28 17.81 -1.82
C HIS A 252 3.31 16.68 -1.48
N SER A 253 3.07 16.49 -0.18
CA SER A 253 2.14 15.50 0.34
C SER A 253 1.12 16.13 1.28
N ASP A 254 -0.10 15.61 1.25
CA ASP A 254 -1.22 15.97 2.11
C ASP A 254 -1.66 14.70 2.87
N ILE A 255 -1.93 14.85 4.16
CA ILE A 255 -2.30 13.78 5.10
C ILE A 255 -3.69 14.13 5.65
N ALA A 256 -4.58 13.14 5.70
CA ALA A 256 -5.94 13.21 6.23
C ALA A 256 -6.23 11.89 6.98
N ALA A 257 -5.45 11.61 8.03
CA ALA A 257 -5.39 10.32 8.69
C ALA A 257 -6.59 10.06 9.61
N ILE A 258 -7.36 9.02 9.32
CA ILE A 258 -8.49 8.61 10.16
C ILE A 258 -7.94 7.88 11.39
N LEU A 259 -7.92 8.56 12.54
CA LEU A 259 -7.30 8.05 13.76
C LEU A 259 -7.94 6.73 14.21
N ASP A 260 -7.11 5.76 14.61
CA ASP A 260 -7.54 4.40 14.95
C ASP A 260 -8.49 4.37 16.16
N HIS A 261 -9.72 3.91 15.95
CA HIS A 261 -10.78 3.86 16.97
C HIS A 261 -10.48 2.94 18.14
N ASP A 262 -9.63 1.91 18.00
CA ASP A 262 -9.22 1.05 19.13
C ASP A 262 -8.24 1.81 20.05
N ILE A 263 -7.67 2.92 19.59
CA ILE A 263 -6.68 3.76 20.28
C ILE A 263 -7.27 5.11 20.71
N LEU A 264 -8.23 5.67 19.96
CA LEU A 264 -8.89 6.96 20.25
C LEU A 264 -9.44 7.13 21.69
N PRO A 265 -9.97 6.09 22.38
CA PRO A 265 -10.38 6.17 23.78
C PRO A 265 -9.22 6.38 24.77
N TYR A 266 -8.00 6.08 24.35
CA TYR A 266 -6.79 6.14 25.18
C TYR A 266 -5.88 7.32 24.80
N LEU A 267 -5.94 7.78 23.55
CA LEU A 267 -5.03 8.76 22.95
C LEU A 267 -5.34 10.22 23.31
N THR A 268 -4.45 10.82 24.09
CA THR A 268 -4.42 12.26 24.38
C THR A 268 -3.84 13.00 23.17
N ARG A 269 -4.70 13.76 22.47
CA ARG A 269 -4.42 14.38 21.16
C ARG A 269 -4.61 15.91 21.10
N SER A 270 -4.72 16.54 22.26
CA SER A 270 -5.08 17.97 22.40
C SER A 270 -4.15 18.95 21.68
N VAL A 271 -2.86 18.63 21.55
CA VAL A 271 -1.90 19.42 20.76
C VAL A 271 -2.24 19.50 19.27
N PHE A 272 -3.07 18.58 18.77
CA PHE A 272 -3.52 18.51 17.38
C PHE A 272 -5.02 18.81 17.21
N ASP A 273 -5.74 19.27 18.25
CA ASP A 273 -7.19 19.54 18.17
C ASP A 273 -7.57 20.55 17.06
N SER A 274 -6.66 21.47 16.68
CA SER A 274 -6.85 22.42 15.58
C SER A 274 -6.61 21.83 14.18
N GLN A 275 -6.02 20.63 14.10
CA GLN A 275 -5.78 19.85 12.88
C GLN A 275 -6.79 18.69 12.73
N ILE A 276 -7.60 18.42 13.75
CA ILE A 276 -8.55 17.30 13.77
C ILE A 276 -9.93 17.74 13.28
N GLU A 277 -10.34 17.25 12.12
CA GLU A 277 -11.72 17.32 11.64
C GLU A 277 -12.55 16.21 12.33
N ARG A 278 -13.61 16.60 13.04
CA ARG A 278 -14.57 15.65 13.62
C ARG A 278 -15.81 15.57 12.74
N ARG A 279 -15.91 14.54 11.90
CA ARG A 279 -16.97 14.40 10.89
C ARG A 279 -17.50 12.98 10.89
N GLY A 280 -18.81 12.84 11.11
CA GLY A 280 -19.53 11.55 11.07
C GLY A 280 -18.81 10.44 11.83
N GLY A 281 -18.83 10.47 13.16
CA GLY A 281 -18.24 9.45 14.05
C GLY A 281 -16.70 9.36 14.05
N SER A 282 -16.02 9.80 12.99
CA SER A 282 -14.57 9.73 12.83
C SER A 282 -13.86 11.04 13.21
N GLU A 283 -12.61 10.90 13.64
CA GLU A 283 -11.67 12.01 13.84
C GLU A 283 -10.52 11.88 12.83
N ILE A 284 -10.34 12.90 11.99
CA ILE A 284 -9.43 12.92 10.85
C ILE A 284 -8.33 13.96 11.13
N LEU A 285 -7.08 13.51 11.29
CA LEU A 285 -5.93 14.35 11.54
C LEU A 285 -5.32 14.84 10.22
N HIS A 286 -5.42 16.14 9.97
CA HIS A 286 -4.93 16.79 8.75
C HIS A 286 -3.50 17.31 8.90
N GLY A 287 -2.64 17.03 7.92
CA GLY A 287 -1.26 17.49 7.88
C GLY A 287 -0.78 17.76 6.46
N THR A 288 0.28 18.54 6.30
CA THR A 288 0.95 18.72 4.99
C THR A 288 2.46 18.62 5.14
N LYS A 289 3.13 18.04 4.14
CA LYS A 289 4.59 17.82 4.13
C LYS A 289 5.17 18.21 2.77
N LYS A 290 6.38 18.78 2.79
CA LYS A 290 7.13 19.18 1.59
C LYS A 290 8.58 18.69 1.71
N ASP A 291 9.10 18.08 0.66
CA ASP A 291 10.46 17.53 0.61
C ASP A 291 11.24 18.09 -0.60
N TRP A 292 12.49 18.49 -0.38
CA TRP A 292 13.46 18.88 -1.42
C TRP A 292 14.67 17.95 -1.40
N THR A 293 15.15 17.51 -2.57
CA THR A 293 16.17 16.45 -2.66
C THR A 293 17.33 16.80 -3.60
N PHE A 294 18.57 16.74 -3.09
CA PHE A 294 19.79 17.18 -3.75
C PHE A 294 20.94 16.16 -3.62
N ASN A 295 21.56 15.77 -4.73
CA ASN A 295 22.59 14.74 -4.80
C ASN A 295 23.69 15.15 -5.79
N LEU A 296 24.76 14.35 -5.79
CA LEU A 296 25.83 14.40 -6.76
C LEU A 296 26.42 13.00 -6.88
N GLY A 297 26.44 12.44 -8.10
CA GLY A 297 26.97 11.10 -8.37
C GLY A 297 28.17 11.12 -9.30
N LEU A 298 29.16 10.26 -9.07
CA LEU A 298 30.33 10.06 -9.91
C LEU A 298 30.58 8.56 -10.11
N THR A 299 30.42 8.10 -11.35
CA THR A 299 30.82 6.75 -11.78
C THR A 299 32.18 6.82 -12.46
N GLN A 300 33.09 5.90 -12.14
CA GLN A 300 34.39 5.74 -12.77
C GLN A 300 34.62 4.28 -13.14
N VAL A 301 34.78 4.00 -14.44
CA VAL A 301 35.33 2.74 -14.93
C VAL A 301 36.83 2.73 -14.63
N LEU A 302 37.27 1.78 -13.80
CA LEU A 302 38.66 1.69 -13.33
C LEU A 302 39.51 0.85 -14.30
N ASN A 303 38.93 -0.21 -14.86
CA ASN A 303 39.51 -1.01 -15.94
C ASN A 303 38.41 -1.88 -16.61
N LYS A 304 38.78 -2.70 -17.60
CA LYS A 304 37.87 -3.57 -18.36
C LYS A 304 36.98 -4.53 -17.54
N GLY A 305 37.28 -4.73 -16.25
CA GLY A 305 36.54 -5.61 -15.35
C GLY A 305 36.21 -4.98 -13.99
N ALA A 306 36.38 -3.66 -13.82
CA ALA A 306 36.07 -2.99 -12.55
C ALA A 306 35.53 -1.57 -12.75
N LEU A 307 34.52 -1.21 -11.95
CA LEU A 307 34.06 0.18 -11.79
C LEU A 307 33.74 0.50 -10.33
N VAL A 308 33.76 1.79 -10.02
CA VAL A 308 33.26 2.36 -8.77
C VAL A 308 32.20 3.42 -9.08
N ASP A 309 31.15 3.48 -8.27
CA ASP A 309 30.11 4.50 -8.32
C ASP A 309 29.91 5.10 -6.93
N ALA A 310 30.12 6.40 -6.79
CA ALA A 310 29.96 7.13 -5.54
C ALA A 310 28.84 8.17 -5.69
N ASN A 311 27.91 8.22 -4.73
CA ASN A 311 26.78 9.15 -4.76
C ASN A 311 26.64 9.81 -3.39
N PHE A 312 26.68 11.14 -3.34
CA PHE A 312 26.25 11.93 -2.20
C PHE A 312 24.78 12.33 -2.38
N GLY A 313 24.04 12.45 -1.27
CA GLY A 313 22.66 12.93 -1.25
C GLY A 313 22.32 13.72 0.01
N PHE A 314 21.34 14.60 -0.13
CA PHE A 314 20.82 15.52 0.87
C PHE A 314 19.31 15.68 0.66
N THR A 315 18.54 15.61 1.76
CA THR A 315 17.09 15.81 1.75
C THR A 315 16.70 16.79 2.84
N HIS A 316 15.97 17.84 2.46
CA HIS A 316 15.35 18.78 3.38
C HIS A 316 13.82 18.55 3.39
N SER A 317 13.32 18.03 4.50
CA SER A 317 11.91 17.78 4.78
C SER A 317 11.35 18.88 5.68
N ARG A 318 10.13 19.37 5.40
CA ARG A 318 9.39 20.32 6.25
C ARG A 318 7.90 20.00 6.33
N GLY A 319 7.29 20.20 7.49
CA GLY A 319 5.85 20.08 7.76
C GLY A 319 5.56 18.95 8.74
N PHE A 320 4.40 18.32 8.60
CA PHE A 320 3.97 17.18 9.42
C PHE A 320 4.96 16.00 9.24
N MET A 321 5.63 15.59 10.33
CA MET A 321 6.65 14.53 10.37
C MET A 321 6.23 13.31 11.20
N GLU A 322 5.20 13.49 12.00
CA GLU A 322 4.49 12.53 12.83
C GLU A 322 4.00 11.33 12.02
N ASN A 323 3.89 10.19 12.68
CA ASN A 323 3.08 9.08 12.21
C ASN A 323 1.74 9.10 12.98
N PRO A 324 0.60 9.33 12.31
CA PRO A 324 -0.70 9.50 12.98
C PRO A 324 -1.22 8.22 13.65
N TYR A 325 -0.60 7.07 13.36
CA TYR A 325 -0.89 5.76 13.94
C TYR A 325 0.12 5.36 15.04
N LYS A 326 0.94 6.29 15.52
CA LYS A 326 1.86 6.11 16.66
C LYS A 326 1.50 6.99 17.84
N ALA A 327 1.80 6.51 19.03
CA ALA A 327 1.68 7.23 20.29
C ALA A 327 2.97 7.12 21.11
N MET A 328 3.09 7.99 22.10
CA MET A 328 4.06 7.90 23.19
C MET A 328 3.34 7.50 24.48
N THR A 329 3.86 6.50 25.17
CA THR A 329 3.44 6.16 26.53
C THR A 329 4.13 7.10 27.52
N VAL A 330 3.36 7.86 28.29
CA VAL A 330 3.86 8.75 29.34
C VAL A 330 3.33 8.30 30.70
N ILE A 331 4.23 8.21 31.67
CA ILE A 331 3.96 7.79 33.05
C ILE A 331 4.02 9.04 33.93
N PHE A 332 2.85 9.57 34.26
CA PHE A 332 2.66 10.76 35.09
C PHE A 332 2.75 10.40 36.57
N ILE A 333 3.63 11.04 37.31
CA ILE A 333 3.84 10.86 38.74
C ILE A 333 3.42 12.17 39.41
N ASP A 334 2.41 12.14 40.28
CA ASP A 334 1.95 13.35 40.97
C ASP A 334 2.77 13.59 42.25
N PRO A 335 3.57 14.67 42.33
CA PRO A 335 4.39 14.97 43.51
C PRO A 335 3.56 15.13 44.79
N GLU A 336 2.30 15.59 44.69
CA GLU A 336 1.40 15.77 45.83
C GLU A 336 0.93 14.42 46.43
N THR A 337 1.09 13.30 45.69
CA THR A 337 0.75 11.94 46.14
C THR A 337 1.93 11.13 46.67
N VAL A 338 3.15 11.67 46.59
CA VAL A 338 4.37 10.95 46.97
C VAL A 338 4.48 10.80 48.49
N SER A 339 4.46 9.56 48.97
CA SER A 339 4.64 9.24 50.39
C SER A 339 5.98 9.77 50.93
N PRO A 340 6.05 10.24 52.19
CA PRO A 340 7.32 10.59 52.83
C PRO A 340 8.18 9.39 53.24
N ASP A 341 7.65 8.16 53.26
CA ASP A 341 8.44 6.94 53.52
C ASP A 341 9.28 6.58 52.28
N PRO A 342 10.63 6.62 52.33
CA PRO A 342 11.48 6.32 51.18
C PRO A 342 11.33 4.89 50.64
N ASN A 343 10.80 3.96 51.43
CA ASN A 343 10.57 2.57 51.01
C ASN A 343 9.21 2.36 50.33
N ALA A 344 8.29 3.32 50.46
CA ALA A 344 6.99 3.24 49.81
C ALA A 344 7.14 3.44 48.28
N PRO A 345 6.46 2.62 47.46
CA PRO A 345 6.50 2.74 46.00
C PRO A 345 5.76 4.00 45.53
N LEU A 346 6.14 4.50 44.36
CA LEU A 346 5.46 5.59 43.68
C LEU A 346 4.29 5.05 42.86
N SER A 347 3.21 5.83 42.75
CA SER A 347 2.08 5.54 41.87
C SER A 347 2.24 6.29 40.55
N GLY A 348 2.38 5.56 39.44
CA GLY A 348 2.52 6.11 38.10
C GLY A 348 1.24 5.96 37.28
N VAL A 349 0.67 7.07 36.81
CA VAL A 349 -0.52 7.13 35.96
C VAL A 349 -0.11 7.10 34.49
N VAL A 350 -0.41 6.01 33.80
CA VAL A 350 0.06 5.74 32.43
C VAL A 350 -0.96 6.25 31.41
N ARG A 351 -0.50 6.96 30.39
CA ARG A 351 -1.34 7.52 29.31
C ARG A 351 -0.67 7.40 27.93
N ALA A 352 -1.49 7.30 26.89
CA ALA A 352 -1.05 7.57 25.53
C ALA A 352 -1.17 9.06 25.22
N LEU A 353 -0.12 9.67 24.70
CA LEU A 353 -0.13 10.96 24.00
C LEU A 353 0.18 10.73 22.53
N SER A 354 -0.36 11.53 21.62
CA SER A 354 0.15 11.59 20.24
C SER A 354 1.63 11.98 20.27
N GLU A 355 2.46 11.32 19.46
CA GLU A 355 3.88 11.68 19.33
C GLU A 355 4.06 13.07 18.71
N GLN A 356 5.22 13.69 18.97
CA GLN A 356 5.57 15.04 18.52
C GLN A 356 7.00 14.99 17.98
N ARG A 357 7.20 15.39 16.73
CA ARG A 357 8.49 15.30 16.03
C ARG A 357 8.91 16.67 15.52
N PRO A 358 10.20 16.90 15.24
CA PRO A 358 10.62 18.18 14.72
C PRO A 358 9.98 18.45 13.35
N ASP A 359 9.36 19.62 13.17
CA ASP A 359 8.76 20.13 11.90
C ASP A 359 9.69 20.06 10.67
N PHE A 360 10.98 19.81 10.89
CA PHE A 360 12.04 19.81 9.90
C PHE A 360 12.93 18.57 10.07
N ARG A 361 13.49 18.08 8.96
CA ARG A 361 14.54 17.06 8.97
C ARG A 361 15.50 17.27 7.81
N ASN A 362 16.79 17.34 8.11
CA ASN A 362 17.89 17.49 7.17
C ASN A 362 18.71 16.19 7.19
N GLN A 363 18.57 15.39 6.13
CA GLN A 363 19.20 14.07 6.01
C GLN A 363 20.35 14.16 5.00
N VAL A 364 21.51 13.60 5.32
CA VAL A 364 22.63 13.38 4.38
C VAL A 364 22.88 11.89 4.19
N ALA A 365 23.24 11.50 2.96
CA ALA A 365 23.55 10.12 2.60
C ALA A 365 24.78 10.05 1.70
N PHE A 366 25.54 8.98 1.84
CA PHE A 366 26.63 8.60 0.95
C PHE A 366 26.47 7.14 0.56
N ASN A 367 26.53 6.82 -0.73
CA ASN A 367 26.42 5.48 -1.27
C ASN A 367 27.60 5.19 -2.20
N SER A 368 28.38 4.15 -1.90
CA SER A 368 29.51 3.68 -2.69
C SER A 368 29.27 2.26 -3.15
N LYS A 369 29.33 2.04 -4.46
CA LYS A 369 29.20 0.74 -5.12
C LYS A 369 30.50 0.39 -5.85
N TYR A 370 31.06 -0.77 -5.55
CA TYR A 370 32.17 -1.36 -6.28
C TYR A 370 31.68 -2.61 -7.03
N VAL A 371 32.06 -2.75 -8.30
CA VAL A 371 31.73 -3.92 -9.13
C VAL A 371 33.02 -4.47 -9.72
N GLN A 372 33.26 -5.77 -9.53
CA GLN A 372 34.44 -6.47 -10.02
C GLN A 372 34.04 -7.78 -10.73
N HIS A 373 34.46 -7.92 -11.98
CA HIS A 373 34.43 -9.20 -12.69
C HIS A 373 35.56 -10.11 -12.20
N ILE A 374 35.22 -11.33 -11.79
CA ILE A 374 36.16 -12.34 -11.28
C ILE A 374 36.34 -13.42 -12.37
N SER A 375 37.29 -13.17 -13.28
CA SER A 375 37.50 -13.98 -14.48
C SER A 375 37.63 -15.49 -14.26
N PRO A 376 38.30 -16.01 -13.21
CA PRO A 376 38.40 -17.46 -12.97
C PRO A 376 37.06 -18.19 -12.76
N PHE A 377 36.00 -17.47 -12.34
CA PHE A 377 34.66 -18.03 -12.11
C PHE A 377 33.61 -17.52 -13.09
N ASN A 378 34.00 -16.64 -14.03
CA ASN A 378 33.11 -15.95 -14.97
C ASN A 378 31.90 -15.30 -14.24
N ALA A 379 32.18 -14.63 -13.12
CA ALA A 379 31.18 -14.08 -12.20
C ALA A 379 31.46 -12.59 -11.92
N ALA A 380 30.48 -11.87 -11.38
CA ALA A 380 30.66 -10.50 -10.89
C ALA A 380 30.35 -10.40 -9.40
N LEU A 381 31.29 -9.84 -8.63
CA LEU A 381 31.09 -9.43 -7.25
C LEU A 381 30.62 -7.97 -7.24
N HIS A 382 29.48 -7.69 -6.62
CA HIS A 382 29.11 -6.33 -6.23
C HIS A 382 29.34 -6.16 -4.73
N LEU A 383 29.90 -5.02 -4.33
CA LEU A 383 30.00 -4.58 -2.94
C LEU A 383 29.36 -3.20 -2.84
N ASN A 384 28.31 -3.05 -2.02
CA ASN A 384 27.64 -1.76 -1.81
C ASN A 384 27.79 -1.35 -0.33
N TYR A 385 28.13 -0.09 -0.10
CA TYR A 385 28.18 0.53 1.23
C TYR A 385 27.40 1.84 1.22
N LYS A 386 26.38 1.93 2.09
CA LYS A 386 25.55 3.12 2.30
C LYS A 386 25.74 3.63 3.72
N PHE A 387 26.09 4.90 3.85
CA PHE A 387 26.07 5.67 5.09
C PHE A 387 24.95 6.71 5.02
N SER A 388 24.30 7.01 6.14
CA SER A 388 23.44 8.19 6.27
C SER A 388 23.45 8.74 7.68
N TYR A 389 23.21 10.04 7.80
CA TYR A 389 23.10 10.78 9.06
C TYR A 389 22.04 11.87 8.91
N ASP A 390 21.37 12.26 10.01
CA ASP A 390 20.42 13.38 10.01
C ASP A 390 20.45 14.20 11.30
N ASP A 391 19.80 15.36 11.25
CA ASP A 391 19.58 16.27 12.38
C ASP A 391 18.55 15.76 13.41
N TRP A 392 18.05 14.53 13.26
CA TRP A 392 17.34 13.79 14.31
C TRP A 392 18.28 12.86 15.10
N GLY A 393 19.58 12.82 14.78
CA GLY A 393 20.58 11.98 15.45
C GLY A 393 20.73 10.57 14.87
N VAL A 394 20.00 10.23 13.80
CA VAL A 394 19.97 8.87 13.23
C VAL A 394 21.15 8.67 12.27
N LEU A 395 22.21 8.06 12.78
CA LEU A 395 23.36 7.57 12.01
C LEU A 395 23.13 6.10 11.63
N ALA A 396 23.12 5.81 10.33
CA ALA A 396 22.90 4.46 9.79
C ALA A 396 24.01 4.03 8.82
N ASN A 397 24.28 2.72 8.82
CA ASN A 397 25.22 2.04 7.93
C ASN A 397 24.53 0.83 7.30
N SER A 398 24.78 0.58 6.02
CA SER A 398 24.39 -0.65 5.32
C SER A 398 25.57 -1.17 4.50
N PHE A 399 25.87 -2.45 4.63
CA PHE A 399 26.86 -3.18 3.85
C PHE A 399 26.15 -4.31 3.10
N GLU A 400 26.53 -4.56 1.86
CA GLU A 400 25.89 -5.55 1.01
C GLU A 400 26.90 -6.17 0.03
N ALA A 401 26.78 -7.48 -0.20
CA ALA A 401 27.54 -8.20 -1.22
C ALA A 401 26.62 -9.10 -2.07
N ASP A 402 26.74 -8.97 -3.39
CA ASP A 402 26.09 -9.83 -4.38
C ASP A 402 27.13 -10.65 -5.13
N TRP A 403 26.87 -11.95 -5.33
CA TRP A 403 27.66 -12.80 -6.23
C TRP A 403 26.86 -13.18 -7.47
N VAL A 404 26.99 -12.42 -8.55
CA VAL A 404 26.27 -12.68 -9.81
C VAL A 404 27.00 -13.79 -10.58
N GLN A 405 26.43 -14.99 -10.57
CA GLN A 405 26.95 -16.19 -11.24
C GLN A 405 26.09 -16.59 -12.44
N PRO A 406 26.54 -16.33 -13.68
CA PRO A 406 26.02 -17.01 -14.87
C PRO A 406 26.20 -18.53 -14.74
N LEU A 407 25.12 -19.29 -14.98
CA LEU A 407 25.11 -20.77 -14.97
C LEU A 407 24.96 -21.36 -16.38
N GLY A 408 25.00 -20.51 -17.42
CA GLY A 408 24.86 -20.92 -18.82
C GLY A 408 23.40 -21.13 -19.24
N LYS A 409 23.18 -21.32 -20.56
CA LYS A 409 21.83 -21.44 -21.18
C LYS A 409 20.86 -20.30 -20.77
N GLY A 410 21.37 -19.10 -20.49
CA GLY A 410 20.59 -17.95 -20.03
C GLY A 410 20.20 -17.94 -18.54
N TRP A 411 20.63 -18.92 -17.74
CA TRP A 411 20.46 -18.89 -16.28
C TRP A 411 21.52 -18.02 -15.60
N THR A 412 21.11 -17.25 -14.59
CA THR A 412 21.98 -16.54 -13.65
C THR A 412 21.47 -16.76 -12.22
N LEU A 413 22.38 -17.00 -11.30
CA LEU A 413 22.12 -17.15 -9.87
C LEU A 413 22.83 -16.02 -9.12
N THR A 414 22.12 -15.34 -8.22
CA THR A 414 22.68 -14.24 -7.42
C THR A 414 22.36 -14.45 -5.94
N PRO A 415 23.25 -15.09 -5.16
CA PRO A 415 23.23 -15.01 -3.71
C PRO A 415 23.54 -13.59 -3.25
N ARG A 416 22.84 -13.14 -2.20
CA ARG A 416 22.92 -11.82 -1.58
C ARG A 416 23.12 -11.98 -0.07
N ILE A 417 23.99 -11.15 0.52
CA ILE A 417 24.07 -10.94 1.96
C ILE A 417 24.09 -9.44 2.24
N ARG A 418 23.31 -9.00 3.22
CA ARG A 418 23.23 -7.59 3.63
C ARG A 418 23.22 -7.46 5.14
N TYR A 419 23.97 -6.50 5.65
CA TYR A 419 24.00 -6.08 7.05
C TYR A 419 23.63 -4.60 7.15
N TYR A 420 22.81 -4.23 8.13
CA TYR A 420 22.38 -2.86 8.39
C TYR A 420 22.46 -2.57 9.90
N SER A 421 22.72 -1.31 10.27
CA SER A 421 22.71 -0.85 11.66
C SER A 421 22.41 0.65 11.73
N GLN A 422 21.59 1.06 12.71
CA GLN A 422 21.32 2.46 13.02
C GLN A 422 21.46 2.81 14.52
N SER A 423 21.76 4.08 14.83
CA SER A 423 21.48 4.68 16.13
C SER A 423 19.97 4.88 16.34
N ALA A 424 19.60 5.40 17.51
CA ALA A 424 18.25 5.89 17.73
C ALA A 424 18.19 7.38 17.33
N ALA A 425 17.00 7.92 17.15
CA ALA A 425 16.81 9.37 17.11
C ALA A 425 16.97 9.98 18.52
N ASP A 426 17.41 11.23 18.62
CA ASP A 426 17.68 11.91 19.90
C ASP A 426 16.41 12.05 20.78
N PHE A 427 15.23 12.09 20.15
CA PHE A 427 13.92 12.13 20.80
C PHE A 427 13.20 10.76 20.89
N TYR A 428 13.86 9.66 20.49
CA TYR A 428 13.29 8.32 20.65
C TYR A 428 13.43 7.85 22.11
N GLN A 429 12.31 7.46 22.72
CA GLN A 429 12.28 6.78 24.03
C GLN A 429 11.24 5.66 24.03
N PRO A 430 11.48 4.50 24.68
CA PRO A 430 10.46 3.46 24.83
C PRO A 430 9.19 3.94 25.54
N PHE A 431 9.32 4.87 26.49
CA PHE A 431 8.26 5.58 27.20
C PHE A 431 8.89 6.76 27.95
N LEU A 432 8.07 7.70 28.44
CA LEU A 432 8.52 8.84 29.26
C LEU A 432 7.99 8.74 30.71
N PHE A 433 8.68 9.43 31.62
CA PHE A 433 8.13 9.83 32.92
C PHE A 433 7.86 11.34 32.92
N SER A 434 6.88 11.80 33.70
CA SER A 434 6.59 13.23 33.89
C SER A 434 6.29 13.51 35.37
N ASP A 435 7.00 14.48 35.95
CA ASP A 435 6.90 14.87 37.37
C ASP A 435 5.74 15.86 37.60
N GLN A 436 4.53 15.37 37.32
CA GLN A 436 3.25 16.06 37.51
C GLN A 436 2.09 15.06 37.40
N ALA A 437 0.93 15.43 37.97
CA ALA A 437 -0.33 14.76 37.67
C ALA A 437 -0.71 14.89 36.18
N PHE A 438 -1.27 13.82 35.59
CA PHE A 438 -1.89 13.89 34.25
C PHE A 438 -3.09 14.87 34.22
N SER A 439 -3.82 14.92 35.31
CA SER A 439 -4.95 15.83 35.53
C SER A 439 -5.20 15.92 37.03
N ARG A 440 -5.47 17.14 37.52
CA ARG A 440 -5.78 17.40 38.94
C ARG A 440 -7.03 18.26 39.06
N ILE A 441 -7.72 18.16 40.19
CA ILE A 441 -8.81 19.10 40.50
C ILE A 441 -8.18 20.50 40.63
N SER A 442 -8.70 21.47 39.88
CA SER A 442 -8.27 22.87 39.93
C SER A 442 -8.46 23.42 41.35
N VAL A 443 -7.56 24.29 41.79
CA VAL A 443 -7.67 24.97 43.09
C VAL A 443 -7.63 26.48 42.94
N ASP A 444 -8.34 27.18 43.81
CA ASP A 444 -8.28 28.64 43.91
C ASP A 444 -6.99 29.11 44.63
N PRO A 445 -6.69 30.41 44.69
CA PRO A 445 -5.52 30.93 45.41
C PRO A 445 -5.50 30.66 46.92
N ALA A 446 -6.60 30.17 47.52
CA ALA A 446 -6.69 29.74 48.90
C ALA A 446 -6.56 28.20 49.09
N GLY A 447 -6.37 27.45 48.00
CA GLY A 447 -6.26 25.99 48.02
C GLY A 447 -7.59 25.25 48.18
N ARG A 448 -8.72 25.90 47.88
CA ARG A 448 -10.05 25.27 47.81
C ARG A 448 -10.23 24.63 46.44
N GLN A 449 -10.82 23.44 46.39
CA GLN A 449 -11.11 22.73 45.14
C GLN A 449 -12.19 23.48 44.36
N ILE A 450 -11.95 23.76 43.07
CA ILE A 450 -12.94 24.38 42.18
C ILE A 450 -13.82 23.28 41.58
N TRP A 451 -15.11 23.50 41.63
CA TRP A 451 -16.17 22.71 41.00
C TRP A 451 -16.97 23.62 40.08
N VAL A 452 -17.63 23.06 39.07
CA VAL A 452 -18.45 23.81 38.11
C VAL A 452 -19.82 23.16 37.96
N ASP A 453 -20.85 23.96 37.64
CA ASP A 453 -22.15 23.44 37.26
C ASP A 453 -22.05 22.61 35.97
N THR A 454 -22.60 21.40 35.98
CA THR A 454 -22.56 20.46 34.86
C THR A 454 -23.30 20.98 33.62
N ASN A 455 -24.28 21.86 33.79
CA ASN A 455 -25.04 22.49 32.70
C ASN A 455 -24.44 23.84 32.28
N ASN A 456 -23.75 24.55 33.19
CA ASN A 456 -23.03 25.79 32.88
C ASN A 456 -21.62 25.81 33.49
N PRO A 457 -20.58 25.35 32.76
CA PRO A 457 -19.20 25.30 33.25
C PRO A 457 -18.56 26.65 33.63
N ASN A 458 -19.24 27.79 33.41
CA ASN A 458 -18.79 29.11 33.86
C ASN A 458 -19.24 29.44 35.29
N THR A 459 -20.20 28.71 35.86
CA THR A 459 -20.62 28.87 37.26
C THR A 459 -19.68 28.06 38.16
N GLU A 460 -18.76 28.74 38.84
CA GLU A 460 -17.80 28.10 39.76
C GLU A 460 -18.28 28.05 41.21
N PHE A 461 -17.99 26.94 41.86
CA PHE A 461 -18.18 26.68 43.28
C PHE A 461 -16.86 26.22 43.90
N PHE A 462 -16.65 26.53 45.18
CA PHE A 462 -15.38 26.29 45.87
C PHE A 462 -15.61 25.35 47.05
N ARG A 463 -14.84 24.28 47.14
CA ARG A 463 -14.95 23.26 48.20
C ARG A 463 -13.74 23.29 49.12
N ASP A 464 -13.97 23.43 50.43
CA ASP A 464 -12.91 23.45 51.43
C ASP A 464 -12.43 22.05 51.85
N ARG A 465 -11.43 22.02 52.75
CA ARG A 465 -10.88 20.77 53.32
C ARG A 465 -11.86 20.01 54.23
N ASN A 466 -12.92 20.66 54.68
CA ASN A 466 -13.98 20.09 55.52
C ASN A 466 -15.19 19.63 54.68
N ALA A 467 -15.08 19.67 53.34
CA ALA A 467 -16.11 19.36 52.35
C ALA A 467 -17.28 20.37 52.26
N ASN A 468 -17.20 21.55 52.88
CA ASN A 468 -18.18 22.62 52.67
C ASN A 468 -18.05 23.21 51.27
N PHE A 469 -19.17 23.52 50.62
CA PHE A 469 -19.21 24.22 49.33
C PHE A 469 -19.58 25.69 49.51
N PHE A 470 -18.98 26.54 48.68
CA PHE A 470 -19.21 27.98 48.64
C PHE A 470 -19.48 28.44 47.21
N ASP A 471 -20.33 29.44 47.02
CA ASP A 471 -20.45 30.15 45.74
C ASP A 471 -19.26 31.09 45.47
N ALA A 472 -19.26 31.74 44.30
CA ALA A 472 -18.25 32.72 43.90
C ALA A 472 -18.26 34.02 44.73
N GLN A 473 -19.27 34.23 45.58
CA GLN A 473 -19.38 35.34 46.52
C GLN A 473 -18.93 34.95 47.94
N GLY A 474 -18.66 33.66 48.19
CA GLY A 474 -18.22 33.12 49.47
C GLY A 474 -19.35 32.67 50.40
N ASN A 475 -20.60 32.62 49.95
CA ASN A 475 -21.71 32.09 50.74
C ASN A 475 -21.69 30.56 50.73
N THR A 476 -21.97 29.92 51.87
CA THR A 476 -22.14 28.46 51.94
C THR A 476 -23.37 28.00 51.15
N VAL A 477 -23.23 26.96 50.34
CA VAL A 477 -24.28 26.37 49.51
C VAL A 477 -24.43 24.87 49.76
N ASP A 478 -25.66 24.35 49.69
CA ASP A 478 -25.94 22.94 49.89
C ASP A 478 -25.65 22.13 48.61
N GLN A 479 -24.70 21.19 48.69
CA GLN A 479 -24.34 20.29 47.60
C GLN A 479 -25.55 19.46 47.10
N ALA A 480 -26.49 19.11 47.97
CA ALA A 480 -27.66 18.30 47.59
C ALA A 480 -28.61 19.02 46.61
N LEU A 481 -28.46 20.34 46.45
CA LEU A 481 -29.23 21.17 45.53
C LEU A 481 -28.46 21.55 44.26
N LEU A 482 -27.22 21.06 44.08
CA LEU A 482 -26.30 21.48 43.03
C LEU A 482 -25.89 20.33 42.11
N ASN A 483 -26.10 20.49 40.79
CA ASN A 483 -25.55 19.59 39.78
C ASN A 483 -24.13 20.02 39.42
N ILE A 484 -23.15 19.66 40.25
CA ILE A 484 -21.76 20.12 40.12
C ILE A 484 -20.75 18.99 40.00
N GLN A 485 -19.69 19.25 39.23
CA GLN A 485 -18.57 18.34 38.97
C GLN A 485 -17.22 19.05 39.24
N PRO A 486 -16.13 18.34 39.59
CA PRO A 486 -14.84 18.98 39.81
C PRO A 486 -14.33 19.64 38.54
N LYS A 487 -13.82 20.87 38.63
CA LYS A 487 -13.07 21.48 37.53
C LYS A 487 -11.70 20.81 37.49
N PHE A 488 -11.28 20.33 36.33
CA PHE A 488 -9.98 19.69 36.15
C PHE A 488 -9.00 20.59 35.39
N THR A 489 -7.77 20.66 35.90
CA THR A 489 -6.61 21.21 35.18
C THR A 489 -5.81 20.03 34.63
N SER A 490 -5.62 20.01 33.30
CA SER A 490 -4.74 19.05 32.62
C SER A 490 -3.28 19.22 33.05
N PHE A 491 -2.46 18.21 32.77
CA PHE A 491 -1.00 18.32 32.81
C PHE A 491 -0.49 19.49 31.96
N ASP A 492 0.68 19.99 32.35
CA ASP A 492 1.41 21.04 31.66
C ASP A 492 2.26 20.44 30.53
N GLN A 493 1.98 20.86 29.29
CA GLN A 493 2.70 20.40 28.10
C GLN A 493 4.14 20.93 28.05
N GLU A 494 4.43 22.10 28.64
CA GLU A 494 5.78 22.69 28.64
C GLU A 494 6.77 21.93 29.54
N LYS A 495 6.27 21.03 30.40
CA LYS A 495 7.08 20.11 31.22
C LYS A 495 7.40 18.79 30.55
N LEU A 496 6.86 18.51 29.36
CA LEU A 496 7.27 17.38 28.54
C LEU A 496 8.45 17.78 27.64
N PRO A 497 9.27 16.83 27.16
CA PRO A 497 10.22 17.12 26.09
C PRO A 497 9.51 17.72 24.88
N GLY A 498 10.09 18.75 24.26
CA GLY A 498 9.46 19.42 23.10
C GLY A 498 9.34 18.55 21.84
N ASN A 499 9.96 17.37 21.83
CA ASN A 499 9.80 16.33 20.82
C ASN A 499 9.94 14.96 21.52
N PHE A 500 9.14 13.96 21.11
CA PHE A 500 9.20 12.59 21.61
C PHE A 500 8.49 11.59 20.68
N SER A 501 9.03 10.37 20.58
CA SER A 501 8.38 9.24 19.89
C SER A 501 8.77 7.89 20.51
N SER A 502 7.82 6.95 20.57
CA SER A 502 8.07 5.54 20.94
C SER A 502 8.18 4.59 19.73
N ASP A 503 8.16 5.14 18.51
CA ASP A 503 8.19 4.39 17.26
C ASP A 503 9.50 3.59 17.11
N HIS A 504 9.42 2.25 17.19
CA HIS A 504 10.59 1.35 17.16
C HIS A 504 11.46 1.50 15.89
N ARG A 505 10.96 2.15 14.84
CA ARG A 505 11.71 2.45 13.61
C ARG A 505 12.76 3.55 13.83
N LEU A 506 12.55 4.39 14.86
CA LEU A 506 13.51 5.37 15.37
C LEU A 506 14.38 4.82 16.51
N SER A 507 14.26 3.54 16.87
CA SER A 507 15.14 2.89 17.86
C SER A 507 16.51 2.55 17.27
N SER A 508 17.49 2.23 18.12
CA SER A 508 18.79 1.74 17.67
C SER A 508 18.79 0.21 17.54
N TYR A 509 18.94 -0.30 16.32
CA TYR A 509 18.94 -1.73 16.01
C TYR A 509 19.86 -2.05 14.83
N GLY A 510 20.08 -3.33 14.54
CA GLY A 510 20.67 -3.79 13.29
C GLY A 510 19.84 -4.89 12.63
N THR A 511 20.11 -5.17 11.36
CA THR A 511 19.52 -6.30 10.65
C THR A 511 20.57 -7.08 9.87
N LEU A 512 20.33 -8.37 9.70
CA LEU A 512 21.11 -9.25 8.83
C LEU A 512 20.15 -9.98 7.89
N SER A 513 20.49 -10.09 6.61
CA SER A 513 19.72 -10.87 5.64
C SER A 513 20.59 -11.79 4.79
N GLY A 514 19.97 -12.88 4.34
CA GLY A 514 20.50 -13.78 3.34
C GLY A 514 19.42 -14.04 2.29
N GLY A 515 19.76 -13.87 1.02
CA GLY A 515 18.82 -13.97 -0.09
C GLY A 515 19.40 -14.62 -1.33
N ILE A 516 18.52 -15.01 -2.24
CA ILE A 516 18.88 -15.61 -3.52
C ILE A 516 17.91 -15.17 -4.61
N THR A 517 18.46 -14.78 -5.76
CA THR A 517 17.69 -14.44 -6.96
C THR A 517 18.11 -15.34 -8.11
N ILE A 518 17.14 -15.87 -8.85
CA ILE A 518 17.33 -16.75 -10.00
C ILE A 518 16.71 -16.07 -11.21
N ASN A 519 17.55 -15.75 -12.20
CA ASN A 519 17.13 -15.13 -13.45
C ASN A 519 17.27 -16.11 -14.61
N LYS A 520 16.28 -16.11 -15.50
CA LYS A 520 16.21 -16.94 -16.70
C LYS A 520 15.93 -16.08 -17.93
N LYS A 521 17.01 -15.77 -18.65
CA LYS A 521 16.96 -15.14 -19.98
C LYS A 521 16.64 -16.21 -21.03
N PHE A 522 15.64 -15.93 -21.84
CA PHE A 522 15.29 -16.71 -23.02
C PHE A 522 15.84 -16.03 -24.27
N ALA A 523 16.17 -16.81 -25.32
CA ALA A 523 16.80 -16.29 -26.53
C ALA A 523 15.95 -15.27 -27.31
N ARG A 524 14.65 -15.18 -27.01
CA ARG A 524 13.67 -14.28 -27.64
C ARG A 524 13.29 -13.12 -26.71
N GLY A 525 14.24 -12.34 -26.23
CA GLY A 525 13.94 -11.08 -25.53
C GLY A 525 13.10 -11.15 -24.24
N PHE A 526 12.92 -12.32 -23.60
CA PHE A 526 12.27 -12.46 -22.29
C PHE A 526 13.28 -12.76 -21.19
N GLU A 527 12.99 -12.28 -19.99
CA GLU A 527 13.66 -12.66 -18.75
C GLU A 527 12.63 -12.89 -17.65
N LEU A 528 12.60 -14.11 -17.11
CA LEU A 528 11.89 -14.43 -15.87
C LEU A 528 12.87 -14.29 -14.70
N GLU A 529 12.39 -13.75 -13.59
CA GLU A 529 13.15 -13.52 -12.37
C GLU A 529 12.32 -14.00 -11.18
N GLY A 530 12.93 -14.75 -10.27
CA GLY A 530 12.30 -15.18 -9.03
C GLY A 530 13.32 -15.13 -7.90
N GLY A 531 12.90 -14.69 -6.71
CA GLY A 531 13.80 -14.56 -5.58
C GLY A 531 13.11 -14.63 -4.23
N PHE A 532 13.94 -14.87 -3.22
CA PHE A 532 13.57 -14.98 -1.82
C PHE A 532 14.68 -14.40 -0.96
N GLU A 533 14.34 -13.62 0.06
CA GLU A 533 15.28 -13.12 1.06
C GLU A 533 14.67 -13.19 2.46
N TYR A 534 15.43 -13.71 3.41
CA TYR A 534 15.07 -13.77 4.84
C TYR A 534 15.92 -12.78 5.63
N TYR A 535 15.29 -12.11 6.59
CA TYR A 535 15.88 -11.07 7.43
C TYR A 535 15.62 -11.34 8.91
N THR A 536 16.60 -11.01 9.74
CA THR A 536 16.45 -10.82 11.19
C THR A 536 16.69 -9.35 11.53
N ARG A 537 15.72 -8.67 12.15
CA ARG A 537 15.89 -7.36 12.80
C ARG A 537 16.10 -7.58 14.30
N ALA A 538 17.29 -7.24 14.81
CA ALA A 538 17.57 -7.39 16.23
C ALA A 538 18.41 -6.25 16.84
N SER A 539 18.10 -5.86 18.08
CA SER A 539 18.82 -4.81 18.80
C SER A 539 20.27 -5.19 19.11
N VAL A 540 20.56 -6.49 19.21
CA VAL A 540 21.91 -7.05 19.40
C VAL A 540 22.78 -7.02 18.14
N LEU A 541 22.19 -6.82 16.95
CA LEU A 541 22.92 -6.68 15.69
C LEU A 541 23.42 -5.25 15.44
N LYS A 542 23.13 -4.30 16.33
CA LYS A 542 23.58 -2.91 16.21
C LYS A 542 25.12 -2.81 16.32
N LEU A 543 25.72 -2.06 15.40
CA LEU A 543 27.14 -1.71 15.40
C LEU A 543 27.48 -0.78 16.58
N GLY A 544 28.60 -1.03 17.24
CA GLY A 544 29.09 -0.20 18.35
C GLY A 544 28.48 -0.48 19.73
N GLY A 545 27.58 -1.46 19.85
CA GLY A 545 27.02 -1.90 21.14
C GLY A 545 25.58 -2.40 21.02
N ARG A 546 25.06 -3.06 22.07
CA ARG A 546 23.66 -3.53 22.07
C ARG A 546 22.70 -2.33 22.08
N GLY A 547 21.63 -2.40 21.29
CA GLY A 547 20.50 -1.49 21.39
C GLY A 547 19.53 -1.89 22.50
N ASN A 548 18.96 -0.92 23.21
CA ASN A 548 17.97 -1.15 24.28
C ASN A 548 16.53 -1.34 23.74
N SER A 549 16.36 -1.97 22.58
CA SER A 549 15.05 -2.15 21.92
C SER A 549 14.73 -3.59 21.53
N SER A 550 15.22 -4.57 22.29
CA SER A 550 15.04 -6.01 21.99
C SER A 550 13.59 -6.50 22.08
N PHE A 551 12.71 -5.71 22.71
CA PHE A 551 11.27 -5.93 22.74
C PHE A 551 10.58 -5.77 21.38
N ALA A 552 11.26 -5.13 20.41
CA ALA A 552 10.79 -4.93 19.04
C ALA A 552 11.60 -5.75 18.01
N ASP A 553 12.31 -6.79 18.46
CA ASP A 553 13.09 -7.66 17.58
C ASP A 553 12.15 -8.65 16.87
N PHE A 554 12.31 -8.81 15.55
CA PHE A 554 11.50 -9.70 14.72
C PHE A 554 12.25 -10.14 13.47
N ASP A 555 11.94 -11.34 12.99
CA ASP A 555 12.33 -11.81 11.66
C ASP A 555 11.26 -11.45 10.63
N PHE A 556 11.59 -11.45 9.35
CA PHE A 556 10.63 -11.28 8.25
C PHE A 556 11.20 -11.84 6.95
N TYR A 557 10.36 -11.98 5.93
CA TYR A 557 10.79 -12.47 4.62
C TYR A 557 10.18 -11.69 3.45
N VAL A 558 10.89 -11.71 2.32
CA VAL A 558 10.48 -11.11 1.05
C VAL A 558 10.51 -12.16 -0.05
N TRP A 559 9.42 -12.27 -0.80
CA TRP A 559 9.34 -13.00 -2.07
C TRP A 559 9.26 -12.01 -3.22
N ASN A 560 9.93 -12.28 -4.35
CA ASN A 560 9.76 -11.52 -5.58
C ASN A 560 9.63 -12.44 -6.81
N ALA A 561 8.80 -12.03 -7.77
CA ALA A 561 8.67 -12.66 -9.08
C ALA A 561 8.48 -11.58 -10.14
N ALA A 562 9.21 -11.65 -11.26
CA ALA A 562 9.09 -10.67 -12.33
C ALA A 562 9.23 -11.27 -13.73
N LEU A 563 8.55 -10.65 -14.69
CA LEU A 563 8.64 -10.88 -16.13
C LEU A 563 9.13 -9.59 -16.80
N LYS A 564 10.30 -9.65 -17.43
CA LYS A 564 10.92 -8.56 -18.20
C LYS A 564 10.91 -8.93 -19.68
N ILE A 565 10.51 -8.00 -20.52
CA ILE A 565 10.30 -8.15 -21.97
C ILE A 565 11.12 -7.06 -22.67
N TYR A 566 11.83 -7.40 -23.75
CA TYR A 566 12.68 -6.47 -24.51
C TYR A 566 12.26 -6.40 -25.99
N PRO A 567 11.24 -5.58 -26.37
CA PRO A 567 10.66 -5.57 -27.72
C PRO A 567 11.67 -5.45 -28.87
N ASP A 568 12.71 -4.62 -28.75
CA ASP A 568 13.72 -4.48 -29.81
C ASP A 568 14.51 -5.77 -30.11
N LYS A 569 14.52 -6.74 -29.18
CA LYS A 569 15.18 -8.05 -29.33
C LYS A 569 14.25 -9.15 -29.87
N LEU A 570 13.03 -8.79 -30.24
CA LEU A 570 11.99 -9.70 -30.74
C LEU A 570 11.69 -9.51 -32.24
N ASN A 571 12.11 -8.38 -32.84
CA ASN A 571 11.91 -8.12 -34.27
C ASN A 571 12.76 -9.05 -35.15
N PHE A 572 12.14 -10.12 -35.65
CA PHE A 572 12.78 -11.12 -36.51
C PHE A 572 12.82 -10.67 -38.00
N SER A 573 13.43 -9.51 -38.27
CA SER A 573 13.64 -9.00 -39.63
C SER A 573 15.07 -8.48 -39.85
N SER A 574 15.73 -8.96 -40.90
CA SER A 574 17.06 -8.57 -41.40
C SER A 574 18.24 -8.68 -40.42
N SER A 575 18.85 -9.87 -40.34
CA SER A 575 20.23 -10.04 -39.82
C SER A 575 21.11 -11.03 -40.60
N THR A 576 20.81 -11.27 -41.89
CA THR A 576 21.75 -11.91 -42.85
C THR A 576 22.63 -10.87 -43.54
N GLY A 577 23.40 -10.12 -42.74
CA GLY A 577 24.35 -9.11 -43.23
C GLY A 577 25.64 -9.73 -43.76
N GLN A 578 25.60 -10.40 -44.91
CA GLN A 578 26.81 -10.61 -45.71
C GLN A 578 27.10 -9.34 -46.52
N GLN A 579 28.35 -8.87 -46.46
CA GLN A 579 28.85 -7.84 -47.36
C GLN A 579 28.99 -8.44 -48.77
N HIS A 580 28.54 -7.71 -49.80
CA HIS A 580 29.25 -7.69 -51.08
C HIS A 580 28.89 -6.46 -51.93
N ASP A 581 29.76 -6.19 -52.88
CA ASP A 581 29.82 -4.97 -53.68
C ASP A 581 28.71 -4.81 -54.73
N THR A 582 28.62 -3.59 -55.23
CA THR A 582 27.72 -3.17 -56.30
C THR A 582 28.02 -3.86 -57.64
N SER A 583 27.07 -4.58 -58.22
CA SER A 583 26.86 -4.56 -59.69
C SER A 583 25.48 -5.10 -60.14
N HIS A 584 24.99 -4.48 -61.21
CA HIS A 584 23.97 -4.92 -62.19
C HIS A 584 22.82 -5.89 -61.80
N ASN A 585 21.64 -5.28 -61.67
CA ASN A 585 20.55 -5.41 -62.65
C ASN A 585 20.08 -6.83 -63.04
N GLN A 586 19.07 -7.36 -62.33
CA GLN A 586 18.07 -8.24 -62.95
C GLN A 586 16.70 -8.12 -62.29
N SER A 587 15.63 -8.26 -63.08
CA SER A 587 14.25 -8.06 -62.66
C SER A 587 13.69 -9.29 -61.95
N PHE A 588 13.35 -9.15 -60.67
CA PHE A 588 12.49 -10.09 -59.96
C PHE A 588 11.23 -9.36 -59.48
N GLN A 589 10.08 -10.02 -59.65
CA GLN A 589 8.81 -9.50 -59.16
C GLN A 589 8.83 -9.49 -57.64
N HIS A 590 8.64 -8.31 -57.04
CA HIS A 590 8.28 -8.22 -55.63
C HIS A 590 6.84 -8.70 -55.48
N ASP A 591 6.66 -10.01 -55.30
CA ASP A 591 5.44 -10.55 -54.70
C ASP A 591 5.34 -9.96 -53.29
N GLY A 592 4.54 -8.90 -53.19
CA GLY A 592 4.30 -8.21 -51.94
C GLY A 592 3.51 -9.13 -51.02
N HIS A 593 4.21 -9.86 -50.13
CA HIS A 593 3.66 -10.59 -49.00
C HIS A 593 2.95 -9.62 -48.03
N SER A 594 1.80 -9.14 -48.47
CA SER A 594 0.86 -8.37 -47.70
C SER A 594 0.41 -9.24 -46.54
N PHE A 595 0.41 -8.66 -45.33
CA PHE A 595 -0.26 -9.23 -44.17
C PHE A 595 -1.77 -9.34 -44.49
N HIS A 596 -2.17 -10.49 -45.05
CA HIS A 596 -3.56 -10.80 -45.40
C HIS A 596 -4.32 -11.51 -44.29
N GLY A 597 -3.67 -11.81 -43.16
CA GLY A 597 -4.33 -12.05 -41.88
C GLY A 597 -4.80 -10.72 -41.30
N GLY A 598 -6.01 -10.29 -41.66
CA GLY A 598 -6.66 -9.15 -41.02
C GLY A 598 -7.08 -9.52 -39.60
N HIS A 599 -6.19 -9.34 -38.61
CA HIS A 599 -6.49 -9.70 -37.22
C HIS A 599 -7.74 -8.94 -36.73
N THR A 600 -8.84 -9.67 -36.62
CA THR A 600 -10.12 -9.19 -36.10
C THR A 600 -9.99 -8.90 -34.61
N ALA A 601 -9.69 -7.64 -34.30
CA ALA A 601 -9.64 -7.13 -32.94
C ALA A 601 -11.06 -7.17 -32.34
N ALA A 602 -11.31 -8.21 -31.55
CA ALA A 602 -12.51 -8.32 -30.73
C ALA A 602 -12.52 -7.21 -29.64
N PRO A 603 -13.68 -6.86 -29.07
CA PRO A 603 -13.75 -5.88 -28.00
C PRO A 603 -12.86 -6.25 -26.81
N ALA A 604 -12.27 -5.24 -26.14
CA ALA A 604 -11.17 -5.42 -25.18
C ALA A 604 -11.52 -6.32 -23.97
N GLY A 605 -12.80 -6.36 -23.57
CA GLY A 605 -13.33 -7.21 -22.51
C GLY A 605 -13.79 -8.59 -22.96
N VAL A 606 -13.45 -9.07 -24.17
CA VAL A 606 -13.68 -10.46 -24.59
C VAL A 606 -12.41 -11.27 -24.32
N MET A 607 -12.44 -12.08 -23.25
CA MET A 607 -11.34 -13.00 -22.93
C MET A 607 -11.19 -14.08 -24.01
N TYR A 608 -9.99 -14.62 -24.19
CA TYR A 608 -9.69 -15.69 -25.15
C TYR A 608 -10.02 -15.38 -26.63
N ALA A 609 -10.30 -14.13 -27.00
CA ALA A 609 -10.86 -13.80 -28.33
C ALA A 609 -9.90 -13.99 -29.53
N HIS A 610 -8.63 -14.29 -29.27
CA HIS A 610 -7.61 -14.53 -30.27
C HIS A 610 -6.96 -15.91 -30.06
N MET A 611 -6.44 -16.45 -31.14
CA MET A 611 -5.44 -17.51 -31.12
C MET A 611 -4.17 -16.96 -31.79
N LEU A 612 -3.03 -17.47 -31.34
CA LEU A 612 -1.79 -17.46 -32.13
C LEU A 612 -1.85 -18.61 -33.14
N ASP A 613 -1.20 -18.43 -34.29
CA ASP A 613 -1.43 -19.28 -35.47
C ASP A 613 -0.24 -20.16 -35.88
N LYS A 614 1.01 -19.80 -35.52
CA LYS A 614 2.20 -20.57 -35.89
C LYS A 614 2.79 -21.30 -34.68
N PRO A 615 3.29 -22.54 -34.85
CA PRO A 615 4.01 -23.23 -33.79
C PRO A 615 5.25 -22.43 -33.36
N GLY A 616 5.29 -22.11 -32.07
CA GLY A 616 6.33 -21.30 -31.45
C GLY A 616 5.93 -19.85 -31.19
N ASP A 617 4.85 -19.30 -31.76
CA ASP A 617 4.41 -17.93 -31.47
C ASP A 617 4.10 -17.75 -29.96
N ILE A 618 4.23 -16.53 -29.46
CA ILE A 618 3.93 -16.15 -28.06
C ILE A 618 3.01 -14.91 -28.09
N MET A 619 2.32 -14.63 -27.00
CA MET A 619 1.76 -13.31 -26.71
C MET A 619 1.99 -12.96 -25.25
N VAL A 620 2.29 -11.70 -24.97
CA VAL A 620 2.11 -11.13 -23.63
C VAL A 620 1.19 -9.94 -23.74
N GLY A 621 0.19 -9.90 -22.88
CA GLY A 621 -0.74 -8.80 -22.75
C GLY A 621 -0.97 -8.42 -21.29
N TYR A 622 -1.61 -7.28 -21.11
CA TYR A 622 -2.03 -6.75 -19.84
C TYR A 622 -3.45 -6.22 -19.99
N ARG A 623 -4.32 -6.62 -19.08
CA ARG A 623 -5.72 -6.21 -19.03
C ARG A 623 -5.98 -5.56 -17.68
N PHE A 624 -6.36 -4.28 -17.74
CA PHE A 624 -7.00 -3.59 -16.64
C PHE A 624 -8.51 -3.68 -16.84
N MET A 625 -9.23 -4.12 -15.81
CA MET A 625 -10.69 -4.04 -15.75
C MET A 625 -11.09 -3.22 -14.54
N TYR A 626 -11.99 -2.26 -14.74
CA TYR A 626 -12.63 -1.47 -13.69
C TYR A 626 -14.13 -1.67 -13.77
N SER A 627 -14.81 -1.76 -12.62
CA SER A 627 -16.26 -1.86 -12.50
C SER A 627 -16.74 -0.97 -11.36
N ARG A 628 -17.82 -0.23 -11.59
CA ARG A 628 -18.48 0.61 -10.57
C ARG A 628 -19.94 0.22 -10.38
N GLN A 629 -20.29 -0.09 -9.15
CA GLN A 629 -21.66 -0.07 -8.65
C GLN A 629 -21.83 1.18 -7.80
N ALA A 630 -22.98 1.87 -7.88
CA ALA A 630 -23.27 3.05 -7.06
C ALA A 630 -24.74 3.46 -7.17
N GLY A 631 -25.25 4.21 -6.19
CA GLY A 631 -26.59 4.82 -6.26
C GLY A 631 -27.64 3.97 -5.56
N ASP A 632 -28.66 3.53 -6.29
CA ASP A 632 -29.80 2.83 -5.71
C ASP A 632 -29.45 1.36 -5.42
N MET A 633 -30.10 0.81 -4.40
CA MET A 633 -30.19 -0.64 -4.22
C MET A 633 -31.35 -1.17 -5.06
N LEU A 634 -31.11 -2.20 -5.86
CA LEU A 634 -32.12 -2.88 -6.65
C LEU A 634 -32.67 -4.10 -5.92
N HIS A 635 -33.93 -4.44 -6.19
CA HIS A 635 -34.57 -5.72 -5.84
C HIS A 635 -35.36 -6.22 -7.05
N GLY A 636 -34.86 -7.27 -7.72
CA GLY A 636 -35.29 -7.59 -9.08
C GLY A 636 -34.84 -6.51 -10.06
N ASP A 637 -35.77 -5.94 -10.81
CA ASP A 637 -35.53 -4.91 -11.84
C ASP A 637 -35.81 -3.46 -11.39
N ARG A 638 -36.11 -3.25 -10.10
CA ARG A 638 -36.53 -1.95 -9.55
C ARG A 638 -35.68 -1.50 -8.36
N SER A 639 -35.65 -0.19 -8.15
CA SER A 639 -35.14 0.41 -6.91
C SER A 639 -35.93 -0.05 -5.68
N ALA A 640 -35.22 -0.18 -4.55
CA ALA A 640 -35.73 -0.59 -3.24
C ALA A 640 -35.49 0.52 -2.20
N SER A 641 -36.53 0.85 -1.44
CA SER A 641 -36.44 1.87 -0.38
C SER A 641 -35.72 1.36 0.87
N ASP A 642 -35.13 2.27 1.67
CA ASP A 642 -34.49 1.93 2.94
C ASP A 642 -35.40 1.12 3.87
N ALA A 643 -36.69 1.48 3.96
CA ALA A 643 -37.68 0.74 4.75
C ALA A 643 -37.96 -0.68 4.19
N GLU A 644 -37.73 -0.92 2.90
CA GLU A 644 -37.78 -2.26 2.31
C GLU A 644 -36.51 -3.05 2.67
N ILE A 645 -35.33 -2.44 2.47
CA ILE A 645 -34.01 -3.03 2.78
C ILE A 645 -33.95 -3.47 4.25
N VAL A 646 -34.24 -2.57 5.20
CA VAL A 646 -34.25 -2.86 6.65
C VAL A 646 -35.08 -4.09 7.01
N ASN A 647 -36.25 -4.26 6.36
CA ASN A 647 -37.22 -5.30 6.71
C ASN A 647 -37.08 -6.60 5.90
N GLN A 648 -36.49 -6.57 4.69
CA GLN A 648 -36.55 -7.71 3.75
C GLN A 648 -35.20 -8.23 3.29
N SER A 649 -34.11 -7.44 3.33
CA SER A 649 -32.85 -7.84 2.69
C SER A 649 -31.83 -8.53 3.61
N CYS A 650 -32.01 -8.45 4.94
CA CYS A 650 -31.20 -9.18 5.91
C CYS A 650 -31.97 -10.40 6.44
N SER A 651 -32.31 -10.45 7.73
CA SER A 651 -33.14 -11.53 8.28
C SER A 651 -34.08 -11.03 9.37
N ALA A 652 -35.18 -11.75 9.63
CA ALA A 652 -36.14 -11.39 10.69
C ALA A 652 -35.52 -11.35 12.12
N ALA A 653 -34.38 -12.00 12.33
CA ALA A 653 -33.63 -11.95 13.59
C ALA A 653 -32.54 -10.85 13.61
N ILE A 654 -32.07 -10.42 12.45
CA ILE A 654 -31.05 -9.38 12.25
C ILE A 654 -31.51 -8.48 11.09
N PRO A 655 -32.39 -7.49 11.33
CA PRO A 655 -32.74 -6.47 10.35
C PRO A 655 -31.53 -5.59 10.00
N CYS A 656 -31.47 -5.09 8.76
CA CYS A 656 -30.30 -4.35 8.29
C CYS A 656 -30.12 -3.02 9.02
N ARG A 657 -28.87 -2.55 9.12
CA ARG A 657 -28.52 -1.23 9.65
C ARG A 657 -27.79 -0.35 8.64
N PHE A 658 -27.14 -0.95 7.65
CA PHE A 658 -26.31 -0.29 6.65
C PHE A 658 -26.53 -0.88 5.26
N THR A 659 -26.13 -0.14 4.23
CA THR A 659 -26.14 -0.59 2.83
C THR A 659 -24.97 0.04 2.06
N PRO A 660 -24.48 -0.57 0.97
CA PRO A 660 -23.49 0.06 0.09
C PRO A 660 -24.00 1.41 -0.49
N THR A 661 -23.07 2.33 -0.74
CA THR A 661 -23.30 3.60 -1.44
C THR A 661 -22.60 3.61 -2.79
N ASP A 662 -21.34 3.18 -2.81
CA ASP A 662 -20.63 2.77 -4.02
C ASP A 662 -19.68 1.61 -3.74
N MET A 663 -19.42 0.80 -4.77
CA MET A 663 -18.39 -0.23 -4.80
C MET A 663 -17.56 -0.07 -6.08
N ASN A 664 -16.24 0.02 -5.90
CA ASN A 664 -15.24 0.16 -6.94
C ASN A 664 -14.40 -1.12 -6.99
N MET A 665 -14.46 -1.86 -8.09
CA MET A 665 -13.61 -3.03 -8.30
C MET A 665 -12.59 -2.73 -9.40
N LYS A 666 -11.31 -2.93 -9.11
CA LYS A 666 -10.20 -2.91 -10.07
C LYS A 666 -9.62 -4.31 -10.15
N MET A 667 -9.24 -4.72 -11.36
CA MET A 667 -8.56 -5.98 -11.61
C MET A 667 -7.44 -5.76 -12.63
N HIS A 668 -6.25 -6.23 -12.28
CA HIS A 668 -5.06 -6.23 -13.12
C HIS A 668 -4.69 -7.68 -13.47
N MET A 669 -4.71 -8.01 -14.76
CA MET A 669 -4.47 -9.37 -15.27
C MET A 669 -3.34 -9.36 -16.30
N LEU A 670 -2.39 -10.28 -16.16
CA LEU A 670 -1.25 -10.44 -17.07
C LEU A 670 -1.51 -11.63 -18.00
N ASP A 671 -1.83 -11.37 -19.26
CA ASP A 671 -2.02 -12.42 -20.27
C ASP A 671 -0.65 -12.96 -20.70
N ILE A 672 -0.41 -14.27 -20.54
CA ILE A 672 0.76 -14.95 -21.10
C ILE A 672 0.25 -16.12 -21.95
N MET A 673 0.41 -16.06 -23.27
CA MET A 673 0.02 -17.14 -24.20
C MET A 673 1.22 -17.70 -24.97
N TYR A 674 1.22 -18.99 -25.25
CA TYR A 674 2.21 -19.69 -26.07
C TYR A 674 1.53 -20.70 -27.01
N ALA A 675 2.01 -20.77 -28.25
CA ALA A 675 1.55 -21.69 -29.29
C ALA A 675 2.48 -22.91 -29.43
N PRO A 676 2.27 -24.03 -28.69
CA PRO A 676 2.99 -25.27 -28.98
C PRO A 676 2.71 -25.83 -30.38
N THR A 677 1.55 -25.53 -30.98
CA THR A 677 1.18 -25.93 -32.36
C THR A 677 0.35 -24.82 -33.03
N SER A 678 -0.01 -25.00 -34.30
CA SER A 678 -0.94 -24.11 -35.03
C SER A 678 -2.43 -24.29 -34.66
N TRP A 679 -2.74 -25.23 -33.77
CA TRP A 679 -4.11 -25.59 -33.36
C TRP A 679 -4.32 -25.58 -31.85
N LEU A 680 -3.25 -25.49 -31.05
CA LEU A 680 -3.28 -25.45 -29.59
C LEU A 680 -2.49 -24.23 -29.10
N ASN A 681 -3.16 -23.38 -28.32
CA ASN A 681 -2.51 -22.35 -27.51
C ASN A 681 -2.68 -22.66 -26.03
N LEU A 682 -1.65 -22.41 -25.23
CA LEU A 682 -1.66 -22.49 -23.77
C LEU A 682 -1.59 -21.08 -23.21
N MET A 683 -2.39 -20.78 -22.19
CA MET A 683 -2.50 -19.44 -21.60
C MET A 683 -2.48 -19.50 -20.08
N VAL A 684 -1.80 -18.54 -19.44
CA VAL A 684 -1.81 -18.32 -17.99
C VAL A 684 -2.11 -16.84 -17.72
N MET A 685 -2.96 -16.58 -16.75
CA MET A 685 -3.47 -15.25 -16.37
C MET A 685 -3.56 -15.14 -14.83
N PRO A 686 -2.47 -14.77 -14.13
CA PRO A 686 -2.57 -14.32 -12.74
C PRO A 686 -3.37 -13.02 -12.66
N GLN A 687 -4.11 -12.85 -11.57
CA GLN A 687 -4.97 -11.69 -11.31
C GLN A 687 -4.54 -11.01 -10.01
N PHE A 688 -4.67 -9.68 -9.98
CA PHE A 688 -4.58 -8.87 -8.79
C PHE A 688 -5.84 -8.02 -8.69
N MET A 689 -6.47 -8.03 -7.52
CA MET A 689 -7.70 -7.31 -7.22
C MET A 689 -7.40 -6.13 -6.30
N ASP A 690 -8.16 -5.05 -6.47
CA ASP A 690 -8.30 -3.97 -5.49
C ASP A 690 -9.77 -3.55 -5.46
N MET A 691 -10.37 -3.53 -4.27
CA MET A 691 -11.79 -3.34 -4.08
C MET A 691 -12.04 -2.39 -2.92
N ASP A 692 -12.87 -1.39 -3.18
CA ASP A 692 -13.27 -0.32 -2.25
C ASP A 692 -14.80 -0.27 -2.21
N MET A 693 -15.40 -0.21 -1.01
CA MET A 693 -16.84 -0.13 -0.80
C MET A 693 -17.17 0.86 0.31
N ASN A 694 -17.86 1.96 -0.01
CA ASN A 694 -18.41 2.86 1.00
C ASN A 694 -19.81 2.39 1.39
N ILE A 695 -20.11 2.42 2.69
CA ILE A 695 -21.43 2.10 3.25
C ILE A 695 -22.10 3.33 3.85
N ARG A 696 -23.43 3.34 3.89
CA ARG A 696 -24.24 4.36 4.57
C ARG A 696 -25.18 3.74 5.58
N GLU A 697 -25.62 4.57 6.53
CA GLU A 697 -26.72 4.23 7.43
C GLU A 697 -28.04 4.12 6.63
N LEU A 698 -28.95 3.25 7.08
CA LEU A 698 -30.30 3.10 6.51
C LEU A 698 -31.34 3.90 7.32
N ASP A 699 -32.24 4.61 6.62
CA ASP A 699 -33.41 5.25 7.24
C ASP A 699 -34.38 4.19 7.78
N GLY A 700 -34.91 4.45 8.99
CA GLY A 700 -35.81 3.51 9.67
C GLY A 700 -35.13 2.25 10.24
N ARG A 701 -33.79 2.16 10.21
CA ARG A 701 -33.05 1.08 10.87
C ARG A 701 -33.37 0.98 12.37
N PRO A 702 -33.14 -0.17 13.02
CA PRO A 702 -33.34 -0.30 14.46
C PRO A 702 -32.47 0.68 15.27
N PRO A 703 -32.89 1.11 16.47
CA PRO A 703 -32.12 2.04 17.29
C PRO A 703 -30.76 1.48 17.73
N ARG A 704 -29.86 2.39 18.12
CA ARG A 704 -28.54 2.05 18.66
C ARG A 704 -28.68 1.24 19.96
N ILE A 705 -28.02 0.09 20.03
CA ILE A 705 -27.94 -0.70 21.26
C ILE A 705 -26.69 -0.22 22.01
N SER A 706 -26.86 0.26 23.24
CA SER A 706 -25.74 0.74 24.05
C SER A 706 -24.72 -0.37 24.29
N GLY A 707 -23.43 -0.08 24.10
CA GLY A 707 -22.34 -1.06 24.19
C GLY A 707 -22.19 -1.99 22.98
N VAL A 708 -22.92 -1.76 21.87
CA VAL A 708 -22.78 -2.52 20.62
C VAL A 708 -22.25 -1.62 19.52
N HIS A 709 -21.31 -2.14 18.71
CA HIS A 709 -20.77 -1.42 17.56
C HIS A 709 -21.84 -1.07 16.52
N GLU A 710 -21.79 0.17 16.05
CA GLU A 710 -22.38 0.63 14.80
C GLU A 710 -21.31 1.35 13.97
N HIS A 711 -21.38 1.20 12.65
CA HIS A 711 -20.59 1.99 11.71
C HIS A 711 -21.09 3.44 11.74
N THR A 712 -20.55 4.23 12.66
CA THR A 712 -20.84 5.66 12.77
C THR A 712 -19.88 6.51 11.92
N GLY A 713 -18.81 5.89 11.41
CA GLY A 713 -17.70 6.48 10.66
C GLY A 713 -17.97 6.61 9.15
N ILE A 714 -17.12 7.40 8.48
CA ILE A 714 -17.16 7.63 7.02
C ILE A 714 -16.30 6.61 6.24
N GLN A 715 -15.40 5.88 6.91
CA GLN A 715 -14.45 4.99 6.24
C GLN A 715 -15.17 3.81 5.59
N GLY A 716 -15.02 3.68 4.26
CA GLY A 716 -15.36 2.48 3.53
C GLY A 716 -14.49 1.28 3.89
N HIS A 717 -14.79 0.16 3.27
CA HIS A 717 -14.04 -1.08 3.38
C HIS A 717 -13.15 -1.24 2.16
N ALA A 718 -11.88 -1.58 2.37
CA ALA A 718 -10.91 -1.83 1.31
C ALA A 718 -10.33 -3.24 1.42
N THR A 719 -10.15 -3.92 0.29
CA THR A 719 -9.45 -5.21 0.20
C THR A 719 -8.62 -5.26 -1.08
N GLY A 720 -7.42 -5.84 -1.02
CA GLY A 720 -6.54 -5.95 -2.18
C GLY A 720 -5.50 -7.07 -2.06
N GLY A 721 -4.96 -7.47 -3.21
CA GLY A 721 -3.92 -8.49 -3.33
C GLY A 721 -4.13 -9.45 -4.51
N VAL A 722 -3.52 -10.63 -4.43
CA VAL A 722 -3.66 -11.71 -5.43
C VAL A 722 -5.10 -12.21 -5.48
N GLY A 723 -5.66 -12.33 -6.69
CA GLY A 723 -6.92 -13.00 -6.99
C GLY A 723 -6.70 -14.42 -7.57
N ASP A 724 -7.72 -15.01 -8.18
CA ASP A 724 -7.61 -16.37 -8.75
C ASP A 724 -6.78 -16.41 -10.05
N THR A 725 -5.88 -17.38 -10.16
CA THR A 725 -5.00 -17.53 -11.32
C THR A 725 -5.64 -18.44 -12.35
N ILE A 726 -5.93 -17.93 -13.54
CA ILE A 726 -6.54 -18.72 -14.61
C ILE A 726 -5.45 -19.39 -15.45
N ILE A 727 -5.67 -20.66 -15.80
CA ILE A 727 -4.87 -21.45 -16.73
C ILE A 727 -5.82 -21.97 -17.82
N SER A 728 -5.49 -21.85 -19.10
CA SER A 728 -6.38 -22.27 -20.20
C SER A 728 -5.65 -22.88 -21.39
N SER A 729 -6.35 -23.77 -22.10
CA SER A 729 -5.94 -24.33 -23.39
C SER A 729 -6.99 -23.97 -24.44
N LEU A 730 -6.57 -23.33 -25.54
CA LEU A 730 -7.43 -22.95 -26.67
C LEU A 730 -7.18 -23.88 -27.85
N PHE A 731 -8.25 -24.46 -28.38
CA PHE A 731 -8.25 -25.45 -29.45
C PHE A 731 -8.93 -24.87 -30.70
N LYS A 732 -8.19 -24.75 -31.80
CA LYS A 732 -8.72 -24.36 -33.11
C LYS A 732 -9.61 -25.49 -33.63
N LEU A 733 -10.90 -25.21 -33.84
CA LEU A 733 -11.89 -26.20 -34.28
C LEU A 733 -12.20 -26.11 -35.78
N TYR A 734 -12.24 -24.88 -36.33
CA TYR A 734 -12.50 -24.64 -37.74
C TYR A 734 -11.80 -23.36 -38.19
N GLU A 735 -11.22 -23.41 -39.39
CA GLU A 735 -10.52 -22.32 -40.05
C GLU A 735 -10.90 -22.33 -41.53
N ALA A 736 -11.36 -21.20 -42.04
CA ALA A 736 -11.66 -20.98 -43.44
C ALA A 736 -11.41 -19.50 -43.79
N PRO A 737 -11.35 -19.11 -45.08
CA PRO A 737 -11.23 -17.71 -45.45
C PRO A 737 -12.30 -16.87 -44.73
N ASN A 738 -11.84 -15.88 -43.96
CA ASN A 738 -12.64 -14.96 -43.16
C ASN A 738 -13.48 -15.58 -42.02
N HIS A 739 -13.24 -16.84 -41.63
CA HIS A 739 -14.04 -17.52 -40.61
C HIS A 739 -13.18 -18.40 -39.69
N HIS A 740 -13.26 -18.13 -38.39
CA HIS A 740 -12.49 -18.83 -37.36
C HIS A 740 -13.40 -19.25 -36.21
N LEU A 741 -13.23 -20.50 -35.74
CA LEU A 741 -13.93 -21.05 -34.57
C LEU A 741 -12.92 -21.77 -33.68
N HIS A 742 -12.88 -21.42 -32.40
CA HIS A 742 -12.05 -22.08 -31.41
C HIS A 742 -12.78 -22.28 -30.08
N MET A 743 -12.35 -23.29 -29.34
CA MET A 743 -12.89 -23.66 -28.04
C MET A 743 -11.81 -23.54 -26.97
N GLY A 744 -12.09 -22.81 -25.91
CA GLY A 744 -11.22 -22.71 -24.74
C GLY A 744 -11.69 -23.61 -23.61
N LEU A 745 -10.73 -24.30 -22.99
CA LEU A 745 -10.90 -25.07 -21.76
C LEU A 745 -10.00 -24.45 -20.69
N GLY A 746 -10.57 -23.65 -19.80
CA GLY A 746 -9.87 -23.05 -18.67
C GLY A 746 -10.16 -23.69 -17.32
N LEU A 747 -9.25 -23.46 -16.39
CA LEU A 747 -9.40 -23.70 -14.95
C LEU A 747 -9.02 -22.41 -14.21
N SER A 748 -9.83 -22.03 -13.22
CA SER A 748 -9.44 -21.05 -12.20
C SER A 748 -8.80 -21.80 -11.05
N ALA A 749 -7.56 -21.47 -10.70
CA ALA A 749 -6.89 -21.93 -9.50
C ALA A 749 -7.22 -20.97 -8.34
N PRO A 750 -7.65 -21.47 -7.16
CA PRO A 750 -8.05 -20.64 -6.02
C PRO A 750 -6.82 -20.03 -5.31
N THR A 751 -6.18 -19.05 -5.94
CA THR A 751 -5.06 -18.28 -5.39
C THR A 751 -5.52 -17.01 -4.67
N GLY A 752 -6.78 -16.58 -4.85
CA GLY A 752 -7.35 -15.45 -4.12
C GLY A 752 -7.78 -15.82 -2.70
N ARG A 753 -7.57 -14.89 -1.74
CA ARG A 753 -8.04 -15.07 -0.35
C ARG A 753 -9.56 -14.98 -0.28
N VAL A 754 -10.17 -15.91 0.47
CA VAL A 754 -11.60 -15.93 0.84
C VAL A 754 -11.85 -15.82 2.35
N ASN A 755 -10.78 -15.53 3.08
CA ASN A 755 -10.70 -15.47 4.53
C ASN A 755 -10.17 -14.09 4.99
N LEU A 756 -10.59 -13.01 4.31
CA LEU A 756 -10.37 -11.66 4.81
C LEU A 756 -11.37 -11.35 5.92
N ASP A 757 -10.87 -10.74 7.00
CA ASP A 757 -11.64 -10.27 8.16
C ASP A 757 -11.49 -8.75 8.30
N PHE A 758 -12.50 -8.10 8.88
CA PHE A 758 -12.44 -6.69 9.25
C PHE A 758 -11.46 -6.45 10.40
N ARG A 759 -10.86 -5.26 10.50
CA ARG A 759 -10.24 -4.84 11.78
C ARG A 759 -11.31 -4.72 12.85
N ARG A 760 -10.93 -5.02 14.10
CA ARG A 760 -11.80 -4.86 15.27
C ARG A 760 -12.19 -3.39 15.45
N VAL A 761 -13.35 -3.12 16.03
CA VAL A 761 -13.82 -1.75 16.34
C VAL A 761 -14.35 -1.63 17.77
N PHE A 762 -13.68 -0.80 18.58
CA PHE A 762 -13.96 -0.61 20.01
C PHE A 762 -14.05 -1.93 20.77
N GLN A 763 -13.03 -2.78 20.62
CA GLN A 763 -12.97 -4.15 21.18
C GLN A 763 -14.01 -5.14 20.62
N ILE A 764 -14.88 -4.74 19.68
CA ILE A 764 -15.88 -5.61 19.05
C ILE A 764 -15.40 -6.08 17.68
N ASP A 765 -15.43 -7.39 17.47
CA ASP A 765 -15.07 -8.04 16.21
C ASP A 765 -16.14 -7.81 15.11
N GLY A 766 -15.69 -7.59 13.88
CA GLY A 766 -16.54 -7.52 12.67
C GLY A 766 -16.66 -8.85 11.92
N GLY A 767 -15.72 -9.77 12.14
CA GLY A 767 -15.62 -11.03 11.42
C GLY A 767 -15.25 -10.87 9.94
N ARG A 768 -15.64 -11.86 9.12
CA ARG A 768 -15.37 -11.92 7.68
C ARG A 768 -15.87 -10.68 6.95
N VAL A 769 -15.03 -10.13 6.07
CA VAL A 769 -15.43 -9.11 5.10
C VAL A 769 -16.47 -9.70 4.13
N HIS A 770 -17.36 -8.85 3.64
CA HIS A 770 -18.44 -9.13 2.67
C HIS A 770 -18.03 -10.07 1.52
N PHE A 771 -18.98 -10.87 1.01
CA PHE A 771 -18.70 -11.93 0.01
C PHE A 771 -18.09 -11.42 -1.31
N ASP A 772 -18.50 -10.23 -1.73
CA ASP A 772 -18.09 -9.53 -2.95
C ASP A 772 -16.70 -8.88 -2.82
N MET A 773 -16.23 -8.63 -1.60
CA MET A 773 -14.92 -8.07 -1.27
C MET A 773 -13.83 -9.13 -1.00
N GLN A 774 -14.16 -10.42 -1.09
CA GLN A 774 -13.16 -11.49 -1.03
C GLN A 774 -12.43 -11.61 -2.38
N LEU A 775 -11.10 -11.79 -2.38
CA LEU A 775 -10.24 -11.61 -3.56
C LEU A 775 -10.37 -12.73 -4.63
N GLY A 776 -11.04 -13.84 -4.30
CA GLY A 776 -11.20 -14.99 -5.19
C GLY A 776 -12.45 -15.81 -4.88
N SER A 777 -12.63 -16.89 -5.64
CA SER A 777 -13.68 -17.88 -5.42
C SER A 777 -13.41 -18.80 -4.23
N GLY A 778 -12.13 -19.09 -3.99
CA GLY A 778 -11.69 -20.14 -3.08
C GLY A 778 -12.06 -21.55 -3.54
N THR A 779 -12.47 -21.75 -4.80
CA THR A 779 -12.77 -23.06 -5.40
C THR A 779 -12.05 -23.24 -6.73
N TRP A 780 -11.72 -24.48 -7.08
CA TRP A 780 -11.35 -24.81 -8.45
C TRP A 780 -12.58 -24.70 -9.37
N ASP A 781 -12.48 -23.82 -10.37
CA ASP A 781 -13.58 -23.51 -11.28
C ASP A 781 -13.23 -23.91 -12.71
N PHE A 782 -14.18 -24.52 -13.41
CA PHE A 782 -14.05 -24.86 -14.83
C PHE A 782 -14.60 -23.74 -15.71
N LEU A 783 -13.80 -23.31 -16.69
CA LEU A 783 -14.00 -22.12 -17.51
C LEU A 783 -14.10 -22.48 -19.01
N PRO A 784 -15.15 -23.19 -19.46
CA PRO A 784 -15.35 -23.49 -20.87
C PRO A 784 -15.74 -22.22 -21.64
N ASN A 785 -15.22 -22.06 -22.85
CA ASN A 785 -15.70 -21.07 -23.81
C ASN A 785 -15.66 -21.61 -25.25
N LEU A 786 -16.53 -21.06 -26.11
CA LEU A 786 -16.57 -21.31 -27.55
C LEU A 786 -16.67 -19.96 -28.24
N THR A 787 -15.72 -19.65 -29.12
CA THR A 787 -15.56 -18.33 -29.75
C THR A 787 -15.59 -18.48 -31.27
N TYR A 788 -16.52 -17.80 -31.92
CA TYR A 788 -16.61 -17.65 -33.37
C TYR A 788 -16.27 -16.23 -33.79
N LYS A 789 -15.55 -16.07 -34.91
CA LYS A 789 -15.23 -14.78 -35.53
C LYS A 789 -15.35 -14.85 -37.04
N GLY A 790 -15.62 -13.71 -37.66
CA GLY A 790 -15.40 -13.51 -39.08
C GLY A 790 -15.27 -12.04 -39.48
N ASP A 791 -14.89 -11.82 -40.74
CA ASP A 791 -14.71 -10.50 -41.31
C ASP A 791 -15.06 -10.42 -42.80
N TYR A 792 -15.29 -9.20 -43.28
CA TYR A 792 -15.42 -8.94 -44.70
C TYR A 792 -15.09 -7.48 -45.03
N LYS A 793 -13.93 -7.28 -45.67
CA LYS A 793 -13.38 -5.99 -46.15
C LYS A 793 -13.10 -4.97 -45.05
N ARG A 794 -14.15 -4.40 -44.46
CA ARG A 794 -14.08 -3.45 -43.32
C ARG A 794 -14.98 -3.85 -42.15
N TRP A 795 -15.89 -4.80 -42.34
CA TRP A 795 -16.73 -5.32 -41.28
C TRP A 795 -16.03 -6.48 -40.59
N SER A 796 -16.23 -6.59 -39.29
CA SER A 796 -15.92 -7.79 -38.52
C SER A 796 -17.08 -8.12 -37.58
N TRP A 797 -17.17 -9.37 -37.16
CA TRP A 797 -18.17 -9.82 -36.21
C TRP A 797 -17.65 -11.02 -35.44
N GLY A 798 -18.29 -11.32 -34.32
CA GLY A 798 -18.04 -12.53 -33.59
C GLY A 798 -19.07 -12.78 -32.51
N ALA A 799 -19.04 -13.99 -31.96
CA ALA A 799 -19.83 -14.38 -30.83
C ALA A 799 -19.01 -15.30 -29.93
N GLN A 800 -19.22 -15.19 -28.62
CA GLN A 800 -18.64 -16.08 -27.63
C GLN A 800 -19.73 -16.56 -26.66
N LEU A 801 -19.74 -17.86 -26.41
CA LEU A 801 -20.42 -18.45 -25.27
C LEU A 801 -19.35 -18.83 -24.24
N SER A 802 -19.57 -18.50 -22.97
CA SER A 802 -18.66 -18.86 -21.89
C SER A 802 -19.41 -19.23 -20.61
N GLY A 803 -18.76 -20.02 -19.77
CA GLY A 803 -19.29 -20.41 -18.47
C GLY A 803 -18.22 -20.36 -17.37
N ILE A 804 -18.68 -20.22 -16.13
CA ILE A 804 -17.91 -20.45 -14.92
C ILE A 804 -18.66 -21.50 -14.11
N LYS A 805 -18.15 -22.73 -14.12
CA LYS A 805 -18.71 -23.84 -13.34
C LYS A 805 -17.82 -24.08 -12.12
N ARG A 806 -18.26 -23.63 -10.95
CA ARG A 806 -17.56 -23.94 -9.71
C ARG A 806 -17.65 -25.44 -9.43
N MET A 807 -16.52 -26.13 -9.34
CA MET A 807 -16.50 -27.61 -9.31
C MET A 807 -16.71 -28.17 -7.90
N GLU A 808 -16.35 -27.41 -6.87
CA GLU A 808 -16.45 -27.80 -5.47
C GLU A 808 -17.84 -27.52 -4.86
N ARG A 809 -18.04 -27.93 -3.61
CA ARG A 809 -19.27 -27.66 -2.84
C ARG A 809 -19.23 -26.31 -2.12
N SER A 810 -18.08 -25.99 -1.55
CA SER A 810 -17.82 -24.82 -0.70
C SER A 810 -16.30 -24.62 -0.60
N ASN A 811 -15.84 -23.37 -0.55
CA ASN A 811 -14.46 -23.02 -0.26
C ASN A 811 -14.12 -23.23 1.23
N THR A 812 -12.88 -22.89 1.62
CA THR A 812 -12.38 -22.97 2.99
C THR A 812 -13.14 -22.09 4.00
N SER A 813 -13.86 -21.07 3.52
CA SER A 813 -14.71 -20.18 4.31
C SER A 813 -16.19 -20.60 4.32
N GLY A 814 -16.54 -21.75 3.74
CA GLY A 814 -17.86 -22.39 3.86
C GLY A 814 -18.89 -22.03 2.78
N TYR A 815 -18.62 -21.03 1.95
CA TYR A 815 -19.52 -20.58 0.88
C TYR A 815 -19.01 -21.01 -0.50
N ARG A 816 -19.83 -20.84 -1.53
CA ARG A 816 -19.42 -20.96 -2.94
C ARG A 816 -20.10 -19.90 -3.77
N LEU A 817 -19.34 -19.17 -4.57
CA LEU A 817 -19.89 -18.21 -5.53
C LEU A 817 -20.86 -18.88 -6.53
N GLY A 818 -21.70 -18.08 -7.17
CA GLY A 818 -22.61 -18.53 -8.21
C GLY A 818 -21.90 -19.20 -9.40
N ASP A 819 -22.55 -20.20 -9.99
CA ASP A 819 -22.24 -20.63 -11.36
C ASP A 819 -22.68 -19.50 -12.31
N ARG A 820 -21.88 -19.20 -13.35
CA ARG A 820 -22.15 -18.11 -14.32
C ARG A 820 -22.21 -18.65 -15.74
N PHE A 821 -23.09 -18.09 -16.56
CA PHE A 821 -23.13 -18.21 -18.01
C PHE A 821 -23.08 -16.82 -18.64
N GLN A 822 -22.36 -16.66 -19.74
CA GLN A 822 -22.39 -15.45 -20.54
C GLN A 822 -22.49 -15.80 -22.02
N ALA A 823 -23.41 -15.15 -22.72
CA ALA A 823 -23.46 -15.08 -24.16
C ALA A 823 -23.11 -13.65 -24.59
N THR A 824 -22.21 -13.49 -25.55
CA THR A 824 -21.87 -12.18 -26.11
C THR A 824 -21.72 -12.25 -27.62
N THR A 825 -22.10 -11.17 -28.29
CA THR A 825 -21.99 -10.97 -29.73
C THR A 825 -21.45 -9.58 -29.99
N TRP A 826 -20.70 -9.38 -31.07
CA TRP A 826 -20.21 -8.06 -31.44
C TRP A 826 -20.16 -7.86 -32.95
N GLY A 827 -20.35 -6.61 -33.36
CA GLY A 827 -20.05 -6.10 -34.70
C GLY A 827 -18.93 -5.07 -34.63
N GLY A 828 -18.02 -5.09 -35.59
CA GLY A 828 -16.88 -4.18 -35.68
C GLY A 828 -16.74 -3.55 -37.07
N TYR A 829 -16.14 -2.37 -37.11
CA TYR A 829 -15.84 -1.65 -38.35
C TYR A 829 -14.41 -1.10 -38.32
N HIS A 830 -13.63 -1.44 -39.34
CA HIS A 830 -12.28 -0.93 -39.57
C HIS A 830 -12.35 0.48 -40.18
N LEU A 831 -12.21 1.49 -39.31
CA LEU A 831 -12.13 2.90 -39.66
C LEU A 831 -10.86 3.19 -40.47
N ALA A 832 -9.75 2.54 -40.11
CA ALA A 832 -8.49 2.52 -40.84
C ALA A 832 -7.79 1.14 -40.68
N ASN A 833 -6.72 0.92 -41.44
CA ASN A 833 -5.93 -0.33 -41.38
C ASN A 833 -5.24 -0.57 -40.01
N TRP A 834 -5.26 0.43 -39.12
CA TRP A 834 -4.69 0.41 -37.77
C TRP A 834 -5.73 0.67 -36.66
N LEU A 835 -6.99 0.94 -37.03
CA LEU A 835 -8.04 1.39 -36.11
C LEU A 835 -9.39 0.74 -36.45
N SER A 836 -9.98 0.01 -35.49
CA SER A 836 -11.37 -0.42 -35.56
C SER A 836 -12.18 0.09 -34.36
N ALA A 837 -13.47 0.26 -34.57
CA ALA A 837 -14.46 0.44 -33.52
C ALA A 837 -15.39 -0.78 -33.48
N SER A 838 -15.98 -1.07 -32.32
CA SER A 838 -16.89 -2.21 -32.12
C SER A 838 -18.06 -1.88 -31.21
N VAL A 839 -19.20 -2.52 -31.46
CA VAL A 839 -20.36 -2.53 -30.57
C VAL A 839 -20.62 -3.99 -30.16
N ARG A 840 -20.76 -4.23 -28.86
CA ARG A 840 -20.92 -5.55 -28.24
C ARG A 840 -22.26 -5.63 -27.51
N GLY A 841 -23.00 -6.72 -27.69
CA GLY A 841 -24.10 -7.10 -26.81
C GLY A 841 -23.64 -8.18 -25.84
N ILE A 842 -24.03 -8.09 -24.57
CA ILE A 842 -23.74 -9.09 -23.55
C ILE A 842 -25.04 -9.46 -22.82
N TYR A 843 -25.26 -10.76 -22.64
CA TYR A 843 -26.20 -11.31 -21.68
C TYR A 843 -25.43 -12.17 -20.68
N THR A 844 -25.56 -11.89 -19.39
CA THR A 844 -25.01 -12.70 -18.30
C THR A 844 -26.14 -13.25 -17.43
N ALA A 845 -26.09 -14.54 -17.13
CA ALA A 845 -26.89 -15.16 -16.08
C ALA A 845 -25.95 -15.68 -14.98
N GLN A 846 -26.23 -15.34 -13.72
CA GLN A 846 -25.40 -15.73 -12.58
C GLN A 846 -26.28 -16.21 -11.41
N GLY A 847 -26.05 -17.44 -10.95
CA GLY A 847 -26.74 -17.95 -9.76
C GLY A 847 -26.29 -17.24 -8.47
N ALA A 848 -27.12 -17.35 -7.43
CA ALA A 848 -26.73 -16.91 -6.09
C ALA A 848 -25.59 -17.74 -5.49
N ILE A 849 -24.90 -17.13 -4.53
CA ILE A 849 -23.94 -17.79 -3.63
C ILE A 849 -24.65 -18.93 -2.89
N LYS A 850 -23.95 -20.05 -2.71
CA LYS A 850 -24.45 -21.24 -2.02
C LYS A 850 -23.66 -21.49 -0.75
N GLY A 851 -24.35 -21.94 0.30
CA GLY A 851 -23.76 -21.96 1.64
C GLY A 851 -23.65 -20.55 2.21
N ASP A 852 -22.77 -20.39 3.18
CA ASP A 852 -22.62 -19.19 3.99
C ASP A 852 -21.23 -19.21 4.67
N PHE A 853 -20.83 -18.12 5.33
CA PHE A 853 -19.59 -18.10 6.11
C PHE A 853 -19.62 -19.14 7.24
N ASN A 854 -18.60 -20.00 7.30
CA ASN A 854 -18.35 -20.94 8.41
C ASN A 854 -17.68 -20.29 9.64
N SER A 855 -17.44 -18.99 9.55
CA SER A 855 -16.77 -18.14 10.53
C SER A 855 -17.69 -16.96 10.87
N PHE A 856 -17.39 -16.24 11.95
CA PHE A 856 -18.18 -15.08 12.32
C PHE A 856 -18.16 -14.01 11.21
N ASN A 857 -19.31 -13.38 10.98
CA ASN A 857 -19.51 -12.19 10.15
C ASN A 857 -20.61 -11.39 10.84
N ARG A 858 -20.46 -10.07 10.93
CA ARG A 858 -21.31 -9.22 11.77
C ARG A 858 -22.76 -9.04 11.25
N ARG A 859 -23.04 -9.35 9.98
CA ARG A 859 -24.33 -9.16 9.27
C ARG A 859 -24.85 -7.72 9.40
N VAL A 860 -24.15 -6.79 8.76
CA VAL A 860 -24.40 -5.33 8.88
C VAL A 860 -25.33 -4.79 7.79
N GLY A 861 -25.33 -5.42 6.62
CA GLY A 861 -26.15 -5.03 5.46
C GLY A 861 -26.40 -6.16 4.45
N PRO A 862 -27.00 -5.83 3.28
CA PRO A 862 -27.44 -6.83 2.30
C PRO A 862 -26.32 -7.72 1.72
N MET A 863 -25.14 -7.14 1.52
CA MET A 863 -23.94 -7.77 0.95
C MET A 863 -23.42 -8.97 1.76
N ASP A 864 -23.77 -9.05 3.05
CA ASP A 864 -23.40 -10.18 3.92
C ASP A 864 -24.29 -11.42 3.75
N PHE A 865 -25.33 -11.38 2.91
CA PHE A 865 -26.32 -12.46 2.79
C PHE A 865 -26.25 -13.12 1.40
N SER A 866 -25.99 -14.43 1.36
CA SER A 866 -25.72 -15.17 0.11
C SER A 866 -26.87 -15.16 -0.90
N GLY A 867 -28.12 -14.96 -0.46
CA GLY A 867 -29.28 -14.78 -1.35
C GLY A 867 -29.26 -13.48 -2.17
N ASN A 868 -28.58 -12.44 -1.69
CA ASN A 868 -28.46 -11.14 -2.34
C ASN A 868 -27.29 -11.11 -3.35
N SER A 869 -27.23 -12.08 -4.27
CA SER A 869 -26.10 -12.18 -5.20
C SER A 869 -26.46 -12.80 -6.55
N GLY A 870 -25.90 -12.25 -7.63
CA GLY A 870 -26.19 -12.72 -8.99
C GLY A 870 -27.54 -12.21 -9.53
N GLY A 871 -27.98 -12.77 -10.65
CA GLY A 871 -29.16 -12.28 -11.37
C GLY A 871 -29.03 -12.49 -12.88
N GLN A 872 -29.82 -11.74 -13.64
CA GLN A 872 -29.76 -11.65 -15.09
C GLN A 872 -29.38 -10.21 -15.49
N PHE A 873 -28.47 -10.08 -16.45
CA PHE A 873 -27.83 -8.80 -16.76
C PHE A 873 -27.67 -8.62 -18.27
N TRP A 874 -27.99 -7.42 -18.76
CA TRP A 874 -27.85 -7.03 -20.16
C TRP A 874 -26.96 -5.79 -20.26
N ASP A 875 -25.85 -5.91 -20.99
CA ASP A 875 -24.89 -4.82 -21.19
C ASP A 875 -24.68 -4.54 -22.68
N ILE A 876 -24.44 -3.26 -23.01
CA ILE A 876 -23.90 -2.85 -24.30
C ILE A 876 -22.45 -2.33 -24.15
N GLY A 877 -21.54 -2.91 -24.93
CA GLY A 877 -20.15 -2.49 -25.01
C GLY A 877 -19.91 -1.56 -26.20
N LEU A 878 -19.17 -0.48 -25.97
CA LEU A 878 -18.61 0.40 -27.00
C LEU A 878 -17.09 0.32 -26.92
N GLY A 879 -16.46 -0.20 -27.98
CA GLY A 879 -15.03 -0.50 -28.03
C GLY A 879 -14.29 0.19 -29.16
N VAL A 880 -13.00 0.46 -28.93
CA VAL A 880 -12.03 0.92 -29.92
C VAL A 880 -10.75 0.09 -29.76
N ASN A 881 -10.24 -0.42 -30.89
CA ASN A 881 -9.00 -1.18 -30.94
C ASN A 881 -8.01 -0.53 -31.91
N VAL A 882 -6.79 -0.34 -31.44
CA VAL A 882 -5.62 0.12 -32.20
C VAL A 882 -4.69 -1.05 -32.38
N ILE A 883 -4.31 -1.37 -33.63
CA ILE A 883 -3.24 -2.31 -33.95
C ILE A 883 -2.16 -1.53 -34.69
N VAL A 884 -0.89 -1.69 -34.28
CA VAL A 884 0.25 -1.11 -35.00
C VAL A 884 0.83 -2.15 -35.97
N PRO A 885 0.63 -2.03 -37.29
CA PRO A 885 1.03 -3.07 -38.25
C PRO A 885 2.45 -2.91 -38.79
N ARG A 886 3.09 -1.74 -38.61
CA ARG A 886 4.38 -1.35 -39.22
C ARG A 886 5.10 -0.30 -38.38
N GLY A 887 6.40 -0.13 -38.62
CA GLY A 887 7.27 0.79 -37.87
C GLY A 887 7.78 0.17 -36.56
N LYS A 888 8.49 0.94 -35.74
CA LYS A 888 9.16 0.42 -34.53
C LYS A 888 8.20 -0.31 -33.58
N PHE A 889 7.00 0.24 -33.38
CA PHE A 889 6.00 -0.30 -32.46
C PHE A 889 5.12 -1.41 -33.07
N ALA A 890 5.51 -2.01 -34.20
CA ALA A 890 4.76 -3.12 -34.81
C ALA A 890 4.53 -4.27 -33.82
N GLY A 891 3.42 -5.00 -33.97
CA GLY A 891 3.03 -6.11 -33.08
C GLY A 891 2.33 -5.69 -31.79
N ASN A 892 2.38 -4.40 -31.42
CA ASN A 892 1.56 -3.85 -30.35
C ASN A 892 0.10 -3.68 -30.79
N SER A 893 -0.81 -4.03 -29.89
CA SER A 893 -2.22 -3.65 -29.96
C SER A 893 -2.69 -3.08 -28.62
N PHE A 894 -3.64 -2.16 -28.69
CA PHE A 894 -4.30 -1.52 -27.54
C PHE A 894 -5.81 -1.57 -27.76
N GLY A 895 -6.56 -1.99 -26.75
CA GLY A 895 -8.01 -2.04 -26.78
C GLY A 895 -8.61 -1.26 -25.61
N PHE A 896 -9.70 -0.55 -25.86
CA PHE A 896 -10.49 0.13 -24.84
C PHE A 896 -11.97 -0.18 -25.09
N GLU A 897 -12.69 -0.68 -24.08
CA GLU A 897 -14.12 -0.98 -24.14
C GLU A 897 -14.83 -0.47 -22.88
N TRP A 898 -15.83 0.39 -23.05
CA TRP A 898 -16.79 0.73 -22.00
C TRP A 898 -18.02 -0.16 -22.12
N LEU A 899 -18.41 -0.81 -21.03
CA LEU A 899 -19.63 -1.59 -20.88
C LEU A 899 -20.65 -0.77 -20.09
N GLN A 900 -21.80 -0.52 -20.71
CA GLN A 900 -22.94 0.14 -20.11
C GLN A 900 -24.06 -0.87 -19.82
N PRO A 901 -24.41 -1.09 -18.54
CA PRO A 901 -25.65 -1.75 -18.15
C PRO A 901 -26.86 -1.11 -18.81
N LEU A 902 -27.73 -1.94 -19.39
CA LEU A 902 -29.01 -1.56 -19.98
C LEU A 902 -30.20 -2.03 -19.14
N HIS A 903 -30.07 -3.19 -18.49
CA HIS A 903 -31.08 -3.78 -17.62
C HIS A 903 -30.41 -4.77 -16.66
N ASP A 904 -30.80 -4.69 -15.40
CA ASP A 904 -30.35 -5.52 -14.29
C ASP A 904 -31.60 -6.14 -13.65
N ASP A 905 -31.62 -7.46 -13.49
CA ASP A 905 -32.62 -8.22 -12.75
C ASP A 905 -31.88 -8.99 -11.64
N VAL A 906 -31.80 -8.40 -10.44
CA VAL A 906 -30.94 -8.89 -9.37
C VAL A 906 -31.64 -9.89 -8.44
N ASN A 907 -30.91 -10.95 -8.05
CA ASN A 907 -31.34 -11.84 -6.97
C ASN A 907 -31.27 -11.08 -5.62
N GLY A 908 -32.40 -10.98 -4.91
CA GLY A 908 -32.43 -10.27 -3.62
C GLY A 908 -32.05 -8.79 -3.79
N PHE A 909 -31.24 -8.25 -2.88
CA PHE A 909 -30.93 -6.82 -2.81
C PHE A 909 -29.46 -6.51 -3.12
N GLN A 910 -29.18 -5.90 -4.29
CA GLN A 910 -27.82 -5.60 -4.75
C GLN A 910 -27.68 -4.14 -5.21
N LEU A 911 -26.47 -3.58 -5.16
CA LEU A 911 -26.19 -2.21 -5.56
C LEU A 911 -26.19 -2.07 -7.10
N GLU A 912 -26.84 -1.04 -7.64
CA GLU A 912 -26.99 -0.81 -9.08
C GLU A 912 -25.63 -0.72 -9.82
N ARG A 913 -25.47 -1.48 -10.90
CA ARG A 913 -24.28 -1.40 -11.78
C ARG A 913 -24.33 -0.14 -12.63
N LYS A 914 -23.32 0.73 -12.53
CA LYS A 914 -23.26 1.98 -13.32
C LYS A 914 -22.41 1.85 -14.59
N GLY A 915 -21.40 0.99 -14.59
CA GLY A 915 -20.60 0.68 -15.78
C GLY A 915 -19.28 -0.01 -15.48
N ALA A 916 -18.62 -0.48 -16.54
CA ALA A 916 -17.29 -1.09 -16.45
C ALA A 916 -16.40 -0.67 -17.63
N LEU A 917 -15.09 -0.58 -17.38
CA LEU A 917 -14.07 -0.29 -18.38
C LEU A 917 -13.14 -1.51 -18.51
N SER A 918 -12.85 -1.94 -19.74
CA SER A 918 -11.74 -2.85 -20.05
C SER A 918 -10.71 -2.10 -20.89
N ALA A 919 -9.47 -2.02 -20.40
CA ALA A 919 -8.34 -1.50 -21.15
C ALA A 919 -7.29 -2.61 -21.31
N THR A 920 -6.92 -2.92 -22.55
CA THR A 920 -5.91 -3.93 -22.88
C THR A 920 -4.73 -3.32 -23.60
N TRP A 921 -3.54 -3.82 -23.29
CA TRP A 921 -2.38 -3.79 -24.18
C TRP A 921 -1.97 -5.24 -24.47
N SER A 922 -1.48 -5.52 -25.67
CA SER A 922 -0.77 -6.77 -25.92
C SER A 922 0.24 -6.67 -27.05
N TYR A 923 1.26 -7.51 -26.96
CA TYR A 923 2.30 -7.68 -27.97
C TYR A 923 2.30 -9.13 -28.47
N HIS A 924 2.13 -9.30 -29.78
CA HIS A 924 2.25 -10.59 -30.47
C HIS A 924 3.66 -10.75 -31.06
N PHE A 925 4.27 -11.92 -30.90
CA PHE A 925 5.63 -12.23 -31.39
C PHE A 925 5.59 -13.30 -32.49
#